data_AF-A0A2V9PXP8-F1
#
_entry.id   AF-A0A2V9PXP8-F1
#
_cell.length_a   1.000
_cell.length_b   1.000
_cell.length_c   1.000
_cell.angle_alpha   90.00
_cell.angle_beta   90.00
_cell.angle_gamma   90.00
#
_symmetry.space_group_name_H-M   'P 1'
#
loop_
_entity.id
_entity.type
_entity.pdbx_description
1 polymer ?
#
loop_
_entity_poly.entity_id
_entity_poly.type
_entity_poly.pdbx_seq_one_letter_code
_entity_poly.pdbx_strand_id
1 'polypeptide(L)'
;MTALTTNERAFIEKMKESEELARHGFALLLKRPDFVRFFQPLRDAGLFAPERNPAPEPAREEGYVRIPYWSALDYLVAISTQAGTTNDIPLANEVMDIVRAVSQWRDPDAQPRQNYHTARRFTELFGHLPTSAVSKTDLGLLATWLNDRFERMLVAVAIDETLLPHLLASTSEEDWDKAVTVLQHATAITSIEELGTKDRTARTIIDDYWLQQLLLHHVQTLASKRPEGVVQVLEGRVRDVYATDLHKGYSSVYRPAIENHDQNHRFRSAENRTVEAFRDAVLTWAANEPTNAKRYVETLLVSNLEILRRVAINVMNLHWPTMHSLYLPFVQRDPFTVGHLHELHALLAQRFAEFTGAERKATIDALWRIPAPTHAEDPEVARKHLQQRWLTAIIGKGAGDADDWMAALSTDPTVGPPALHPEFTTYISSWTGPGASPYTIEELVGFADAYLLVERLNNFKDTGTWGSPTLEGLTSKLQGAARTNPAAFVRALLDFVDAKSTFLHAIITGLQQAWEAKQQSLSCNWDEAWAQLIRFFEQLVAGPPPAEDENNQHKWLLAAIVDCLRAGTQDDEHAYTPTLLPRGQAIIDTILHHLPAETTLPRDPMFAAINTPKGRAIEALFSHALRACRVADQTTGSHTAAWAELQAIFGRELNACQNNNVEFSTLCGAYLAQLEFLDAKWTTEHIPYIFPEAFPINDQAAVAGLAYAAFTRHIYDLLIRGRIIDRALHYDLKGREAREKLLERIAAAYVWGIETLDSPRFQTIFGRHDVKDLEQVTWVLWTLRHQSITEDQQERVLAFWERCVNWSHTETVVCASLLSALSALATYIAAVDERGRSLLLAVAPHVGIGHHTYEFVDELLRLAVQNPSAITEVLESMIAAHAPEYDYEGRLYKLLQTLAANGKKNEVLRMLDRVLHLPGMHDLFNELTSSNTPKQ
;
A
#
# COMPACT_ATOMS: atom_id res chain seq x y z
N MET A 1 25.74 -20.32 46.18
CA MET A 1 24.37 -19.75 46.13
C MET A 1 23.72 -19.93 47.50
N THR A 2 23.09 -18.88 48.02
CA THR A 2 22.26 -18.94 49.24
C THR A 2 21.03 -19.80 48.96
N ALA A 3 20.73 -20.74 49.87
CA ALA A 3 19.56 -21.61 49.72
C ALA A 3 18.27 -20.78 49.72
N LEU A 4 17.33 -21.09 48.83
CA LEU A 4 16.01 -20.47 48.83
C LEU A 4 15.33 -20.69 50.18
N THR A 5 14.72 -19.63 50.71
CA THR A 5 13.89 -19.64 51.91
C THR A 5 12.63 -20.51 51.70
N THR A 6 11.99 -20.91 52.79
CA THR A 6 10.74 -21.70 52.73
C THR A 6 9.66 -21.01 51.88
N ASN A 7 9.54 -19.68 52.01
CA ASN A 7 8.55 -18.90 51.24
C ASN A 7 8.90 -18.84 49.75
N GLU A 8 10.18 -18.73 49.39
CA GLU A 8 10.64 -18.73 48.00
C GLU A 8 10.42 -20.09 47.32
N ARG A 9 10.57 -21.21 48.06
CA ARG A 9 10.24 -22.55 47.54
C ARG A 9 8.74 -22.73 47.35
N ALA A 10 7.93 -22.28 48.32
CA ALA A 10 6.47 -22.31 48.21
C ALA A 10 5.96 -21.46 47.03
N PHE A 11 6.62 -20.33 46.76
CA PHE A 11 6.33 -19.48 45.59
C PHE A 11 6.53 -20.24 44.26
N ILE A 12 7.64 -20.98 44.10
CA ILE A 12 7.89 -21.78 42.90
C ILE A 12 6.87 -22.92 42.78
N GLU A 13 6.52 -23.59 43.87
CA GLU A 13 5.49 -24.64 43.82
C GLU A 13 4.13 -24.07 43.37
N LYS A 14 3.78 -22.86 43.80
CA LYS A 14 2.57 -22.18 43.37
C LYS A 14 2.57 -21.84 41.87
N MET A 15 3.73 -21.51 41.30
CA MET A 15 3.86 -21.28 39.84
C MET A 15 3.52 -22.53 39.01
N LYS A 16 3.59 -23.73 39.59
CA LYS A 16 3.28 -24.98 38.86
C LYS A 16 1.78 -25.22 38.71
N GLU A 17 0.94 -24.60 39.55
CA GLU A 17 -0.49 -24.88 39.65
C GLU A 17 -1.29 -24.44 38.40
N SER A 18 -0.89 -23.36 37.72
CA SER A 18 -1.51 -22.92 36.46
C SER A 18 -0.56 -22.08 35.59
N GLU A 19 -0.87 -21.94 34.30
CA GLU A 19 -0.11 -21.06 33.40
C GLU A 19 -0.20 -19.58 33.80
N GLU A 20 -1.36 -19.12 34.30
CA GLU A 20 -1.52 -17.75 34.80
C GLU A 20 -0.58 -17.47 35.98
N LEU A 21 -0.47 -18.43 36.92
CA LEU A 21 0.44 -18.32 38.07
C LEU A 21 1.91 -18.42 37.65
N ALA A 22 2.24 -19.24 36.66
CA ALA A 22 3.59 -19.29 36.09
C ALA A 22 3.96 -17.94 35.45
N ARG A 23 3.07 -17.37 34.62
CA ARG A 23 3.25 -16.07 34.00
C ARG A 23 3.44 -14.96 35.03
N HIS A 24 2.59 -14.94 36.07
CA HIS A 24 2.73 -14.02 37.19
C HIS A 24 4.08 -14.17 37.89
N GLY A 25 4.48 -15.42 38.15
CA GLY A 25 5.71 -15.71 38.84
C GLY A 25 6.96 -15.31 38.05
N PHE A 26 7.00 -15.55 36.73
CA PHE A 26 8.11 -15.11 35.90
C PHE A 26 8.24 -13.59 35.87
N ALA A 27 7.12 -12.91 35.70
CA ALA A 27 7.07 -11.46 35.80
C ALA A 27 7.63 -11.03 37.18
N LEU A 28 7.17 -11.64 38.30
CA LEU A 28 7.64 -11.41 39.68
C LEU A 28 9.14 -11.47 39.85
N LEU A 29 9.75 -12.42 39.18
CA LEU A 29 11.17 -12.60 39.25
C LEU A 29 11.91 -11.53 38.46
N LEU A 30 11.45 -11.14 37.26
CA LEU A 30 12.14 -10.19 36.37
C LEU A 30 12.44 -8.81 36.99
N LYS A 31 11.67 -8.42 37.99
CA LYS A 31 11.92 -7.23 38.81
C LYS A 31 13.08 -7.27 39.75
N ARG A 32 13.37 -8.47 40.23
CA ARG A 32 14.25 -8.64 41.37
C ARG A 32 15.65 -8.47 40.84
N PRO A 33 16.53 -7.72 41.52
CA PRO A 33 17.92 -7.62 41.10
C PRO A 33 18.64 -8.99 41.19
N ASP A 34 18.08 -9.94 41.94
CA ASP A 34 18.63 -11.28 42.15
C ASP A 34 17.87 -12.39 41.43
N PHE A 35 17.09 -12.06 40.39
CA PHE A 35 16.23 -13.00 39.66
C PHE A 35 16.96 -14.28 39.17
N VAL A 36 18.25 -14.19 38.86
CA VAL A 36 19.11 -15.32 38.46
C VAL A 36 19.13 -16.46 39.47
N ARG A 37 19.06 -16.17 40.78
CA ARG A 37 19.13 -17.22 41.82
C ARG A 37 17.95 -18.18 41.81
N PHE A 38 16.86 -17.82 41.12
CA PHE A 38 15.66 -18.64 40.98
C PHE A 38 15.73 -19.56 39.76
N PHE A 39 16.68 -19.37 38.85
CA PHE A 39 16.73 -20.12 37.60
C PHE A 39 16.79 -21.64 37.81
N GLN A 40 17.77 -22.13 38.57
CA GLN A 40 17.90 -23.57 38.83
C GLN A 40 16.68 -24.15 39.58
N PRO A 41 16.17 -23.51 40.65
CA PRO A 41 14.93 -23.93 41.29
C PRO A 41 13.69 -23.99 40.37
N LEU A 42 13.54 -23.05 39.43
CA LEU A 42 12.44 -23.07 38.45
C LEU A 42 12.61 -24.21 37.44
N ARG A 43 13.85 -24.48 37.03
CA ARG A 43 14.20 -25.60 36.16
C ARG A 43 13.90 -26.93 36.84
N ASP A 44 14.34 -27.11 38.08
CA ASP A 44 14.08 -28.31 38.91
C ASP A 44 12.57 -28.52 39.13
N ALA A 45 11.80 -27.43 39.19
CA ALA A 45 10.34 -27.46 39.31
C ALA A 45 9.60 -27.81 38.00
N GLY A 46 10.31 -27.93 36.86
CA GLY A 46 9.74 -28.26 35.56
C GLY A 46 9.03 -27.10 34.87
N LEU A 47 9.27 -25.84 35.28
CA LEU A 47 8.60 -24.67 34.69
C LEU A 47 9.06 -24.34 33.27
N PHE A 48 10.19 -24.90 32.85
CA PHE A 48 10.74 -24.80 31.50
C PHE A 48 10.59 -26.11 30.70
N ALA A 49 9.77 -27.05 31.19
CA ALA A 49 9.62 -28.35 30.54
C ALA A 49 9.01 -28.20 29.12
N PRO A 50 9.45 -28.98 28.12
CA PRO A 50 9.02 -28.83 26.74
C PRO A 50 7.49 -28.91 26.52
N GLU A 51 6.82 -29.76 27.28
CA GLU A 51 5.37 -29.93 27.23
C GLU A 51 4.60 -28.65 27.61
N ARG A 52 5.25 -27.70 28.31
CA ARG A 52 4.70 -26.39 28.69
C ARG A 52 4.83 -25.31 27.61
N ASN A 53 5.57 -25.54 26.53
CA ASN A 53 5.55 -24.65 25.38
C ASN A 53 4.17 -24.77 24.70
N PRO A 54 3.32 -23.75 24.58
CA PRO A 54 1.95 -23.90 24.10
C PRO A 54 1.88 -24.40 22.65
N ALA A 55 0.91 -25.28 22.37
CA ALA A 55 0.60 -25.75 21.03
C ALA A 55 -0.36 -24.77 20.31
N PRO A 56 -0.43 -24.78 18.97
CA PRO A 56 -1.45 -24.04 18.22
C PRO A 56 -2.86 -24.42 18.65
N GLU A 57 -3.72 -23.41 18.86
CA GLU A 57 -5.11 -23.57 19.29
C GLU A 57 -6.06 -23.15 18.16
N PRO A 58 -7.17 -23.85 17.90
CA PRO A 58 -8.21 -23.35 17.00
C PRO A 58 -8.73 -21.99 17.46
N ALA A 59 -8.82 -21.02 16.55
CA ALA A 59 -9.50 -19.76 16.83
C ALA A 59 -11.02 -19.96 16.83
N ARG A 60 -11.76 -18.96 17.34
CA ARG A 60 -13.24 -18.99 17.35
C ARG A 60 -13.84 -18.99 15.93
N GLU A 61 -13.09 -18.50 14.95
CA GLU A 61 -13.45 -18.52 13.53
C GLU A 61 -12.98 -19.83 12.88
N GLU A 62 -13.91 -20.51 12.21
CA GLU A 62 -13.62 -21.77 11.52
C GLU A 62 -12.54 -21.58 10.45
N GLY A 63 -11.47 -22.36 10.53
CA GLY A 63 -10.31 -22.28 9.63
C GLY A 63 -9.15 -21.39 10.12
N TYR A 64 -9.31 -20.68 11.24
CA TYR A 64 -8.25 -19.85 11.83
C TYR A 64 -7.59 -20.54 13.03
N VAL A 65 -6.31 -20.24 13.26
CA VAL A 65 -5.50 -20.82 14.34
C VAL A 65 -4.83 -19.69 15.12
N ARG A 66 -4.95 -19.74 16.45
CA ARG A 66 -4.24 -18.88 17.42
C ARG A 66 -2.97 -19.58 17.88
N ILE A 67 -1.86 -18.84 17.99
CA ILE A 67 -0.59 -19.36 18.52
C ILE A 67 -0.32 -18.69 19.87
N PRO A 68 -0.50 -19.38 21.01
CA PRO A 68 -0.34 -18.75 22.32
C PRO A 68 1.12 -18.39 22.64
N TYR A 69 1.33 -17.29 23.37
CA TYR A 69 2.66 -16.88 23.85
C TYR A 69 3.08 -17.67 25.09
N TRP A 70 4.32 -18.17 25.11
CA TRP A 70 4.86 -18.87 26.27
C TRP A 70 5.49 -17.89 27.27
N SER A 71 4.85 -17.68 28.42
CA SER A 71 5.28 -16.68 29.40
C SER A 71 6.68 -16.89 30.00
N ALA A 72 7.23 -18.10 29.92
CA ALA A 72 8.59 -18.37 30.38
C ALA A 72 9.65 -17.67 29.50
N LEU A 73 9.30 -17.32 28.26
CA LEU A 73 10.24 -16.74 27.29
C LEU A 73 10.84 -15.43 27.79
N ASP A 74 10.05 -14.53 28.39
CA ASP A 74 10.56 -13.24 28.86
C ASP A 74 11.62 -13.41 29.96
N TYR A 75 11.41 -14.39 30.86
CA TYR A 75 12.38 -14.73 31.89
C TYR A 75 13.64 -15.38 31.29
N LEU A 76 13.49 -16.29 30.32
CA LEU A 76 14.62 -16.88 29.60
C LEU A 76 15.42 -15.82 28.84
N VAL A 77 14.76 -14.82 28.24
CA VAL A 77 15.41 -13.66 27.60
C VAL A 77 16.23 -12.90 28.63
N ALA A 78 15.66 -12.50 29.76
CA ALA A 78 16.43 -11.79 30.78
C ALA A 78 17.60 -12.60 31.35
N ILE A 79 17.41 -13.91 31.59
CA ILE A 79 18.50 -14.80 32.04
C ILE A 79 19.59 -14.90 30.97
N SER A 80 19.22 -14.99 29.69
CA SER A 80 20.20 -15.03 28.60
C SER A 80 20.99 -13.72 28.47
N THR A 81 20.32 -12.57 28.59
CA THR A 81 20.96 -11.25 28.56
C THR A 81 21.90 -11.06 29.74
N GLN A 82 21.51 -11.50 30.94
CA GLN A 82 22.37 -11.48 32.11
C GLN A 82 23.58 -12.40 31.92
N ALA A 83 23.37 -13.65 31.48
CA ALA A 83 24.45 -14.60 31.20
C ALA A 83 25.42 -14.04 30.15
N GLY A 84 24.93 -13.37 29.11
CA GLY A 84 25.73 -12.68 28.11
C GLY A 84 26.55 -11.53 28.68
N THR A 85 25.90 -10.64 29.42
CA THR A 85 26.51 -9.43 30.01
C THR A 85 27.60 -9.78 31.01
N THR A 86 27.42 -10.84 31.81
CA THR A 86 28.41 -11.31 32.79
C THR A 86 29.35 -12.38 32.23
N ASN A 87 29.16 -12.80 30.98
CA ASN A 87 29.87 -13.92 30.35
C ASN A 87 29.82 -15.22 31.20
N ASP A 88 28.65 -15.53 31.77
CA ASP A 88 28.42 -16.71 32.62
C ASP A 88 28.10 -17.94 31.76
N ILE A 89 29.15 -18.69 31.40
CA ILE A 89 29.06 -19.88 30.54
C ILE A 89 28.23 -21.01 31.16
N PRO A 90 28.39 -21.38 32.45
CA PRO A 90 27.52 -22.37 33.08
C PRO A 90 26.03 -22.02 32.95
N LEU A 91 25.63 -20.80 33.30
CA LEU A 91 24.23 -20.38 33.20
C LEU A 91 23.73 -20.40 31.75
N ALA A 92 24.56 -19.95 30.81
CA ALA A 92 24.23 -19.98 29.40
C ALA A 92 23.99 -21.40 28.87
N ASN A 93 24.82 -22.37 29.28
CA ASN A 93 24.62 -23.78 28.91
C ASN A 93 23.32 -24.35 29.44
N GLU A 94 22.92 -23.98 30.67
CA GLU A 94 21.65 -24.41 31.23
C GLU A 94 20.44 -23.83 30.49
N VAL A 95 20.51 -22.58 30.02
CA VAL A 95 19.50 -21.99 29.12
C VAL A 95 19.45 -22.75 27.78
N MET A 96 20.61 -23.07 27.21
CA MET A 96 20.69 -23.81 25.95
C MET A 96 20.11 -25.22 26.05
N ASP A 97 20.26 -25.91 27.20
CA ASP A 97 19.61 -27.19 27.43
C ASP A 97 18.08 -27.10 27.33
N ILE A 98 17.49 -26.01 27.83
CA ILE A 98 16.05 -25.74 27.70
C ILE A 98 15.68 -25.52 26.23
N VAL A 99 16.43 -24.66 25.52
CA VAL A 99 16.19 -24.40 24.08
C VAL A 99 16.22 -25.70 23.27
N ARG A 100 17.22 -26.56 23.52
CA ARG A 100 17.36 -27.87 22.87
C ARG A 100 16.18 -28.78 23.20
N ALA A 101 15.84 -28.93 24.48
CA ALA A 101 14.76 -29.81 24.91
C ALA A 101 13.40 -29.38 24.32
N VAL A 102 13.10 -28.09 24.34
CA VAL A 102 11.85 -27.53 23.81
C VAL A 102 11.77 -27.70 22.29
N SER A 103 12.86 -27.47 21.57
CA SER A 103 12.88 -27.54 20.10
C SER A 103 12.88 -28.98 19.56
N GLN A 104 13.39 -29.93 20.35
CA GLN A 104 13.39 -31.36 20.01
C GLN A 104 12.09 -32.06 20.39
N TRP A 105 11.20 -31.40 21.13
CA TRP A 105 9.89 -31.96 21.50
C TRP A 105 9.05 -32.30 20.27
N ARG A 106 8.27 -33.38 20.40
CA ARG A 106 7.33 -33.82 19.38
C ARG A 106 5.95 -33.98 20.01
N ASP A 107 4.95 -33.46 19.31
CA ASP A 107 3.55 -33.64 19.66
C ASP A 107 3.11 -35.11 19.45
N PRO A 108 1.93 -35.52 19.97
CA PRO A 108 1.47 -36.90 19.87
C PRO A 108 1.36 -37.44 18.43
N ASP A 109 1.29 -36.56 17.43
CA ASP A 109 1.29 -36.87 15.99
C ASP A 109 2.72 -36.96 15.38
N ALA A 110 3.74 -36.96 16.24
CA ALA A 110 5.16 -36.96 15.91
C ALA A 110 5.65 -35.72 15.14
N GLN A 111 4.88 -34.62 15.12
CA GLN A 111 5.30 -33.36 14.51
C GLN A 111 6.06 -32.46 15.50
N PRO A 112 6.99 -31.61 15.04
CA PRO A 112 7.56 -30.55 15.86
C PRO A 112 6.46 -29.61 16.37
N ARG A 113 6.56 -29.17 17.63
CA ARG A 113 5.61 -28.19 18.16
C ARG A 113 5.78 -26.85 17.47
N GLN A 114 4.74 -26.42 16.77
CA GLN A 114 4.73 -25.19 15.98
C GLN A 114 4.36 -23.99 16.86
N ASN A 115 5.29 -23.07 17.06
CA ASN A 115 5.04 -21.84 17.81
C ASN A 115 6.06 -20.77 17.39
N TYR A 116 5.64 -19.86 16.51
CA TYR A 116 6.53 -18.83 15.98
C TYR A 116 6.99 -17.84 17.05
N HIS A 117 6.24 -17.64 18.14
CA HIS A 117 6.67 -16.77 19.25
C HIS A 117 7.87 -17.38 19.99
N THR A 118 7.80 -18.68 20.28
CA THR A 118 8.91 -19.43 20.90
C THR A 118 10.13 -19.44 19.99
N ALA A 119 9.94 -19.74 18.70
CA ALA A 119 11.03 -19.74 17.71
C ALA A 119 11.71 -18.36 17.58
N ARG A 120 10.92 -17.27 17.51
CA ARG A 120 11.44 -15.90 17.50
C ARG A 120 12.27 -15.63 18.75
N ARG A 121 11.69 -15.83 19.94
CA ARG A 121 12.39 -15.53 21.21
C ARG A 121 13.65 -16.37 21.38
N PHE A 122 13.64 -17.64 21.01
CA PHE A 122 14.85 -18.49 21.03
C PHE A 122 15.94 -18.01 20.07
N THR A 123 15.55 -17.46 18.92
CA THR A 123 16.50 -16.81 18.01
C THR A 123 17.11 -15.55 18.66
N GLU A 124 16.31 -14.74 19.37
CA GLU A 124 16.80 -13.60 20.16
C GLU A 124 17.74 -14.06 21.30
N LEU A 125 17.45 -15.20 21.97
CA LEU A 125 18.36 -15.77 22.99
C LEU A 125 19.74 -16.06 22.42
N PHE A 126 19.84 -16.60 21.20
CA PHE A 126 21.13 -16.83 20.55
C PHE A 126 21.92 -15.52 20.35
N GLY A 127 21.22 -14.40 20.14
CA GLY A 127 21.79 -13.06 20.04
C GLY A 127 22.13 -12.39 21.38
N HIS A 128 21.81 -13.03 22.51
CA HIS A 128 22.09 -12.49 23.86
C HIS A 128 23.08 -13.34 24.66
N LEU A 129 23.11 -14.65 24.45
CA LEU A 129 23.99 -15.56 25.17
C LEU A 129 25.47 -15.33 24.82
N PRO A 130 26.41 -15.71 25.72
CA PRO A 130 27.81 -15.85 25.35
C PRO A 130 27.94 -16.77 24.13
N THR A 131 28.64 -16.31 23.11
CA THR A 131 28.71 -17.00 21.82
C THR A 131 29.30 -18.41 21.92
N SER A 132 30.17 -18.66 22.91
CA SER A 132 30.75 -19.98 23.18
C SER A 132 29.75 -21.02 23.73
N ALA A 133 28.58 -20.59 24.22
CA ALA A 133 27.52 -21.50 24.67
C ALA A 133 26.62 -22.00 23.52
N VAL A 134 26.57 -21.25 22.41
CA VAL A 134 25.77 -21.59 21.22
C VAL A 134 26.65 -22.33 20.22
N SER A 135 26.34 -23.60 19.96
CA SER A 135 27.09 -24.42 18.99
C SER A 135 26.52 -24.30 17.57
N LYS A 136 27.29 -24.68 16.55
CA LYS A 136 26.80 -24.77 15.17
C LYS A 136 25.60 -25.75 15.03
N THR A 137 25.58 -26.80 15.85
CA THR A 137 24.45 -27.75 15.90
C THR A 137 23.17 -27.08 16.39
N ASP A 138 23.28 -26.16 17.35
CA ASP A 138 22.12 -25.43 17.87
C ASP A 138 21.53 -24.47 16.83
N LEU A 139 22.38 -23.86 16.00
CA LEU A 139 21.93 -23.03 14.87
C LEU A 139 21.15 -23.83 13.82
N GLY A 140 21.34 -25.16 13.77
CA GLY A 140 20.54 -26.07 12.95
C GLY A 140 19.04 -26.02 13.26
N LEU A 141 18.65 -25.55 14.44
CA LEU A 141 17.25 -25.37 14.82
C LEU A 141 16.54 -24.31 13.97
N LEU A 142 17.28 -23.32 13.43
CA LEU A 142 16.74 -22.28 12.54
C LEU A 142 16.08 -22.88 11.30
N ALA A 143 16.58 -24.00 10.78
CA ALA A 143 15.98 -24.69 9.64
C ALA A 143 14.53 -25.12 9.91
N THR A 144 14.24 -25.54 11.14
CA THR A 144 12.89 -25.95 11.53
C THR A 144 12.01 -24.73 11.77
N TRP A 145 12.55 -23.71 12.44
CA TRP A 145 11.80 -22.50 12.79
C TRP A 145 11.41 -21.64 11.59
N LEU A 146 12.31 -21.48 10.63
CA LEU A 146 12.04 -20.74 9.39
C LEU A 146 11.06 -21.49 8.46
N ASN A 147 10.92 -22.80 8.62
CA ASN A 147 10.02 -23.64 7.81
C ASN A 147 8.68 -23.93 8.51
N ASP A 148 8.38 -23.27 9.63
CA ASP A 148 7.08 -23.40 10.30
C ASP A 148 5.99 -22.74 9.44
N ARG A 149 4.89 -23.46 9.20
CA ARG A 149 3.75 -22.96 8.39
C ARG A 149 3.08 -21.73 8.99
N PHE A 150 3.23 -21.50 10.30
CA PHE A 150 2.71 -20.33 10.98
C PHE A 150 3.75 -19.22 11.15
N GLU A 151 4.99 -19.41 10.68
CA GLU A 151 6.02 -18.38 10.71
C GLU A 151 5.53 -17.14 9.93
N ARG A 152 5.62 -15.98 10.58
CA ARG A 152 5.14 -14.68 10.07
C ARG A 152 6.29 -13.68 9.87
N MET A 153 7.44 -14.16 9.41
CA MET A 153 8.70 -13.43 9.19
C MET A 153 9.39 -12.91 10.48
N LEU A 154 8.93 -13.33 11.65
CA LEU A 154 9.46 -12.89 12.94
C LEU A 154 10.81 -13.53 13.28
N VAL A 155 11.06 -14.75 12.83
CA VAL A 155 12.36 -15.41 13.00
C VAL A 155 13.41 -14.72 12.13
N ALA A 156 13.05 -14.35 10.91
CA ALA A 156 13.93 -13.60 10.00
C ALA A 156 14.34 -12.24 10.61
N VAL A 157 13.39 -11.50 11.19
CA VAL A 157 13.67 -10.24 11.90
C VAL A 157 14.59 -10.46 13.09
N ALA A 158 14.36 -11.49 13.91
CA ALA A 158 15.26 -11.80 15.03
C ALA A 158 16.68 -12.15 14.56
N ILE A 159 16.83 -12.85 13.43
CA ILE A 159 18.14 -13.12 12.83
C ILE A 159 18.85 -11.81 12.45
N ASP A 160 18.14 -10.93 11.75
CA ASP A 160 18.66 -9.65 11.23
C ASP A 160 19.03 -8.67 12.35
N GLU A 161 18.15 -8.50 13.35
CA GLU A 161 18.29 -7.46 14.36
C GLU A 161 19.13 -7.88 15.58
N THR A 162 19.24 -9.17 15.87
CA THR A 162 19.87 -9.65 17.11
C THR A 162 21.00 -10.66 16.89
N LEU A 163 20.73 -11.78 16.23
CA LEU A 163 21.67 -12.91 16.16
C LEU A 163 22.89 -12.59 15.28
N LEU A 164 22.69 -12.15 14.04
CA LEU A 164 23.80 -11.83 13.15
C LEU A 164 24.66 -10.66 13.68
N PRO A 165 24.07 -9.53 14.14
CA PRO A 165 24.86 -8.46 14.77
C PRO A 165 25.73 -8.95 15.92
N HIS A 166 25.18 -9.79 16.80
CA HIS A 166 25.92 -10.31 17.95
C HIS A 166 27.12 -11.18 17.56
N LEU A 167 26.92 -12.14 16.65
CA LEU A 167 28.00 -13.00 16.15
C LEU A 167 29.07 -12.21 15.39
N LEU A 168 28.66 -11.20 14.62
CA LEU A 168 29.57 -10.37 13.81
C LEU A 168 30.34 -9.34 14.64
N ALA A 169 29.78 -8.89 15.76
CA ALA A 169 30.46 -8.02 16.72
C ALA A 169 31.62 -8.74 17.45
N SER A 170 31.58 -10.07 17.54
CA SER A 170 32.66 -10.89 18.13
C SER A 170 33.97 -10.75 17.35
N THR A 171 35.09 -10.93 18.08
CA THR A 171 36.43 -11.06 17.50
C THR A 171 36.83 -12.52 17.24
N SER A 172 35.96 -13.48 17.60
CA SER A 172 36.22 -14.91 17.44
C SER A 172 35.94 -15.40 16.02
N GLU A 173 36.95 -16.05 15.47
CA GLU A 173 36.91 -16.83 14.24
C GLU A 173 35.78 -17.87 14.20
N GLU A 174 35.51 -18.53 15.33
CA GLU A 174 34.46 -19.55 15.46
C GLU A 174 33.05 -18.93 15.36
N ASP A 175 32.87 -17.71 15.87
CA ASP A 175 31.59 -17.02 15.87
C ASP A 175 31.23 -16.49 14.49
N TRP A 176 32.24 -16.11 13.70
CA TRP A 176 32.00 -15.76 12.31
C TRP A 176 31.59 -17.00 11.50
N ASP A 177 32.15 -18.18 11.78
CA ASP A 177 31.69 -19.42 11.13
C ASP A 177 30.25 -19.78 11.55
N LYS A 178 29.87 -19.49 12.80
CA LYS A 178 28.47 -19.58 13.25
C LYS A 178 27.58 -18.64 12.45
N ALA A 179 28.02 -17.41 12.21
CA ALA A 179 27.27 -16.45 11.39
C ALA A 179 27.09 -16.94 9.94
N VAL A 180 28.09 -17.61 9.36
CA VAL A 180 27.97 -18.29 8.06
C VAL A 180 26.92 -19.42 8.11
N THR A 181 26.85 -20.16 9.22
CA THR A 181 25.83 -21.21 9.43
C THR A 181 24.42 -20.60 9.49
N VAL A 182 24.26 -19.43 10.14
CA VAL A 182 22.99 -18.69 10.15
C VAL A 182 22.60 -18.26 8.74
N LEU A 183 23.54 -17.69 7.97
CA LEU A 183 23.31 -17.32 6.56
C LEU A 183 22.85 -18.53 5.74
N GLN A 184 23.45 -19.70 5.96
CA GLN A 184 23.07 -20.94 5.27
C GLN A 184 21.60 -21.29 5.51
N HIS A 185 21.09 -21.14 6.73
CA HIS A 185 19.68 -21.39 7.03
C HIS A 185 18.75 -20.31 6.51
N ALA A 186 19.12 -19.02 6.66
CA ALA A 186 18.32 -17.89 6.20
C ALA A 186 18.14 -17.84 4.67
N THR A 187 19.14 -18.34 3.92
CA THR A 187 19.14 -18.32 2.44
C THR A 187 18.67 -19.64 1.82
N ALA A 188 18.09 -20.56 2.60
CA ALA A 188 17.65 -21.85 2.09
C ALA A 188 16.58 -21.69 1.00
N ILE A 189 16.65 -22.57 -0.02
CA ILE A 189 15.71 -22.61 -1.13
C ILE A 189 14.75 -23.78 -0.93
N THR A 190 13.45 -23.50 -1.08
CA THR A 190 12.37 -24.48 -1.10
C THR A 190 11.79 -24.60 -2.51
N SER A 191 11.06 -25.68 -2.79
CA SER A 191 10.39 -25.90 -4.07
C SER A 191 8.91 -26.14 -3.83
N ILE A 192 8.06 -25.46 -4.59
CA ILE A 192 6.60 -25.66 -4.57
C ILE A 192 6.15 -26.04 -5.98
N GLU A 193 5.24 -27.01 -6.07
CA GLU A 193 4.54 -27.34 -7.32
C GLU A 193 3.46 -26.28 -7.56
N GLU A 194 3.53 -25.56 -8.67
CA GLU A 194 2.50 -24.59 -9.04
C GLU A 194 1.19 -25.31 -9.41
N LEU A 195 0.05 -24.78 -8.93
CA LEU A 195 -1.27 -25.29 -9.26
C LEU A 195 -1.50 -25.26 -10.78
N GLY A 196 -1.44 -26.44 -11.41
CA GLY A 196 -1.71 -26.61 -12.84
C GLY A 196 -0.48 -26.77 -13.75
N THR A 197 0.75 -26.71 -13.22
CA THR A 197 1.98 -27.00 -13.97
C THR A 197 2.76 -28.14 -13.30
N LYS A 198 3.55 -28.89 -14.09
CA LYS A 198 4.51 -29.89 -13.54
C LYS A 198 5.85 -29.26 -13.13
N ASP A 199 5.99 -27.94 -13.28
CA ASP A 199 7.24 -27.24 -13.01
C ASP A 199 7.31 -26.83 -11.54
N ARG A 200 8.44 -27.13 -10.91
CA ARG A 200 8.75 -26.71 -9.54
C ARG A 200 9.46 -25.36 -9.59
N THR A 201 8.86 -24.33 -8.99
CA THR A 201 9.49 -23.02 -8.87
C THR A 201 10.32 -22.94 -7.59
N ALA A 202 11.58 -22.51 -7.71
CA ALA A 202 12.43 -22.22 -6.55
C ALA A 202 11.89 -21.00 -5.79
N ARG A 203 11.80 -21.11 -4.47
CA ARG A 203 11.43 -20.02 -3.56
C ARG A 203 12.41 -19.94 -2.40
N THR A 204 12.65 -18.75 -1.89
CA THR A 204 13.42 -18.56 -0.66
C THR A 204 12.58 -18.96 0.55
N ILE A 205 13.21 -19.47 1.60
CA ILE A 205 12.52 -19.84 2.84
C ILE A 205 11.99 -18.60 3.59
N ILE A 206 12.71 -17.48 3.49
CA ILE A 206 12.28 -16.17 3.97
C ILE A 206 11.64 -15.41 2.81
N ASP A 207 10.57 -14.65 3.09
CA ASP A 207 9.94 -13.74 2.12
C ASP A 207 10.93 -12.75 1.49
N ASP A 208 10.68 -12.36 0.23
CA ASP A 208 11.59 -11.57 -0.58
C ASP A 208 12.04 -10.26 0.10
N TYR A 209 11.09 -9.54 0.71
CA TYR A 209 11.39 -8.25 1.31
C TYR A 209 12.34 -8.39 2.50
N TRP A 210 12.04 -9.32 3.42
CA TRP A 210 12.82 -9.53 4.63
C TRP A 210 14.19 -10.14 4.33
N LEU A 211 14.26 -11.06 3.38
CA LEU A 211 15.54 -11.61 2.93
C LEU A 211 16.40 -10.52 2.29
N GLN A 212 15.81 -9.63 1.49
CA GLN A 212 16.54 -8.49 0.91
C GLN A 212 17.15 -7.60 1.99
N GLN A 213 16.39 -7.25 3.04
CA GLN A 213 16.91 -6.44 4.14
C GLN A 213 18.06 -7.13 4.87
N LEU A 214 17.88 -8.39 5.26
CA LEU A 214 18.91 -9.18 5.95
C LEU A 214 20.20 -9.27 5.12
N LEU A 215 20.09 -9.53 3.82
CA LEU A 215 21.25 -9.62 2.93
C LEU A 215 21.95 -8.26 2.78
N LEU A 216 21.18 -7.18 2.62
CA LEU A 216 21.69 -5.82 2.51
C LEU A 216 22.46 -5.39 3.77
N HIS A 217 21.97 -5.75 4.96
CA HIS A 217 22.58 -5.38 6.23
C HIS A 217 23.88 -6.16 6.51
N HIS A 218 23.92 -7.47 6.17
CA HIS A 218 24.95 -8.36 6.74
C HIS A 218 25.94 -8.98 5.75
N VAL A 219 25.61 -9.15 4.46
CA VAL A 219 26.44 -9.93 3.52
C VAL A 219 27.87 -9.38 3.39
N GLN A 220 28.03 -8.06 3.30
CA GLN A 220 29.36 -7.44 3.18
C GLN A 220 30.20 -7.63 4.44
N THR A 221 29.60 -7.46 5.62
CA THR A 221 30.29 -7.68 6.91
C THR A 221 30.69 -9.15 7.08
N LEU A 222 29.79 -10.07 6.73
CA LEU A 222 30.04 -11.51 6.70
C LEU A 222 31.20 -11.85 5.76
N ALA A 223 31.14 -11.40 4.50
CA ALA A 223 32.17 -11.67 3.49
C ALA A 223 33.51 -11.01 3.81
N SER A 224 33.52 -9.91 4.56
CA SER A 224 34.76 -9.28 5.03
C SER A 224 35.46 -10.09 6.12
N LYS A 225 34.71 -10.83 6.94
CA LYS A 225 35.25 -11.64 8.05
C LYS A 225 35.52 -13.10 7.65
N ARG A 226 34.65 -13.68 6.82
CA ARG A 226 34.65 -15.09 6.39
C ARG A 226 34.33 -15.24 4.90
N PRO A 227 35.18 -14.71 4.01
CA PRO A 227 34.90 -14.68 2.58
C PRO A 227 34.62 -16.08 2.00
N GLU A 228 35.51 -17.04 2.23
CA GLU A 228 35.38 -18.40 1.65
C GLU A 228 34.08 -19.09 2.05
N GLY A 229 33.73 -19.09 3.34
CA GLY A 229 32.53 -19.76 3.84
C GLY A 229 31.24 -19.11 3.33
N VAL A 230 31.17 -17.77 3.34
CA VAL A 230 30.00 -17.01 2.85
C VAL A 230 29.77 -17.27 1.37
N VAL A 231 30.85 -17.18 0.58
CA VAL A 231 30.79 -17.35 -0.87
C VAL A 231 30.44 -18.78 -1.24
N GLN A 232 30.94 -19.80 -0.52
CA GLN A 232 30.53 -21.21 -0.74
C GLN A 232 29.03 -21.44 -0.49
N VAL A 233 28.48 -20.86 0.59
CA VAL A 233 27.05 -20.97 0.90
C VAL A 233 26.21 -20.34 -0.22
N LEU A 234 26.54 -19.11 -0.61
CA LEU A 234 25.79 -18.36 -1.60
C LEU A 234 25.96 -18.93 -3.03
N GLU A 235 27.15 -19.42 -3.38
CA GLU A 235 27.36 -20.19 -4.62
C GLU A 235 26.45 -21.42 -4.66
N GLY A 236 26.35 -22.14 -3.53
CA GLY A 236 25.43 -23.27 -3.37
C GLY A 236 23.98 -22.86 -3.68
N ARG A 237 23.53 -21.70 -3.20
CA ARG A 237 22.16 -21.21 -3.47
C ARG A 237 21.95 -20.82 -4.93
N VAL A 238 22.94 -20.17 -5.55
CA VAL A 238 22.90 -19.90 -6.99
C VAL A 238 22.84 -21.22 -7.77
N ARG A 239 23.59 -22.25 -7.35
CA ARG A 239 23.55 -23.57 -7.97
C ARG A 239 22.19 -24.23 -7.80
N ASP A 240 21.57 -24.16 -6.62
CA ASP A 240 20.24 -24.71 -6.35
C ASP A 240 19.19 -24.08 -7.29
N VAL A 241 19.20 -22.74 -7.43
CA VAL A 241 18.23 -22.01 -8.26
C VAL A 241 18.47 -22.23 -9.76
N TYR A 242 19.73 -22.25 -10.21
CA TYR A 242 20.09 -22.37 -11.62
C TYR A 242 20.44 -23.81 -12.05
N ALA A 243 20.03 -24.83 -11.27
CA ALA A 243 20.35 -26.24 -11.51
C ALA A 243 19.63 -26.87 -12.72
N THR A 244 18.51 -26.30 -13.16
CA THR A 244 17.70 -26.90 -14.25
C THR A 244 18.35 -26.65 -15.62
N ASP A 245 18.13 -27.55 -16.57
CA ASP A 245 18.73 -27.43 -17.91
C ASP A 245 18.29 -26.17 -18.66
N LEU A 246 17.08 -25.67 -18.35
CA LEU A 246 16.58 -24.39 -18.83
C LEU A 246 17.38 -23.19 -18.30
N HIS A 247 17.90 -23.25 -17.07
CA HIS A 247 18.62 -22.13 -16.44
C HIS A 247 20.13 -22.16 -16.73
N LYS A 248 20.73 -23.36 -16.83
CA LYS A 248 22.19 -23.55 -16.95
C LYS A 248 22.85 -22.73 -18.07
N GLY A 249 22.19 -22.62 -19.22
CA GLY A 249 22.71 -21.97 -20.44
C GLY A 249 21.93 -20.76 -20.92
N TYR A 250 20.96 -20.26 -20.15
CA TYR A 250 20.09 -19.14 -20.54
C TYR A 250 19.86 -18.18 -19.37
N SER A 251 20.89 -17.98 -18.55
CA SER A 251 20.77 -17.21 -17.30
C SER A 251 20.37 -15.75 -17.54
N SER A 252 20.74 -15.18 -18.71
CA SER A 252 20.36 -13.82 -19.11
C SER A 252 18.86 -13.64 -19.37
N VAL A 253 18.13 -14.72 -19.66
CA VAL A 253 16.66 -14.70 -19.79
C VAL A 253 15.99 -14.55 -18.42
N TYR A 254 16.54 -15.19 -17.39
CA TYR A 254 15.98 -15.15 -16.03
C TYR A 254 16.44 -13.92 -15.26
N ARG A 255 17.70 -13.54 -15.44
CA ARG A 255 18.32 -12.36 -14.84
C ARG A 255 19.20 -11.63 -15.86
N PRO A 256 18.66 -10.58 -16.52
CA PRO A 256 19.35 -9.85 -17.58
C PRO A 256 20.70 -9.23 -17.21
N ALA A 257 20.88 -8.74 -15.98
CA ALA A 257 22.13 -8.13 -15.52
C ALA A 257 22.56 -8.67 -14.14
N ILE A 258 23.88 -8.79 -13.91
CA ILE A 258 24.43 -9.15 -12.59
C ILE A 258 24.24 -8.01 -11.58
N GLU A 259 24.57 -6.77 -11.96
CA GLU A 259 24.35 -5.58 -11.14
C GLU A 259 22.86 -5.25 -10.98
N ASN A 260 22.56 -4.28 -10.11
CA ASN A 260 21.21 -3.77 -9.97
C ASN A 260 20.86 -2.96 -11.22
N HIS A 261 19.86 -3.41 -11.99
CA HIS A 261 19.49 -2.82 -13.27
C HIS A 261 17.98 -2.90 -13.49
N ASP A 262 17.40 -1.91 -14.19
CA ASP A 262 15.96 -1.83 -14.43
C ASP A 262 15.41 -2.96 -15.32
N GLN A 263 16.29 -3.59 -16.11
CA GLN A 263 15.94 -4.77 -16.91
C GLN A 263 15.82 -6.05 -16.07
N ASN A 264 16.26 -6.06 -14.80
CA ASN A 264 16.10 -7.25 -13.96
C ASN A 264 14.62 -7.48 -13.59
N HIS A 265 14.17 -8.73 -13.74
CA HIS A 265 12.78 -9.10 -13.51
C HIS A 265 12.42 -9.09 -12.02
N ARG A 266 11.70 -8.06 -11.56
CA ARG A 266 11.34 -7.90 -10.13
C ARG A 266 10.59 -9.09 -9.53
N PHE A 267 9.80 -9.81 -10.34
CA PHE A 267 9.00 -10.96 -9.90
C PHE A 267 9.80 -12.26 -9.69
N ARG A 268 11.11 -12.27 -9.97
CA ARG A 268 12.01 -13.43 -9.86
C ARG A 268 12.83 -13.42 -8.56
N SER A 269 12.15 -13.51 -7.41
CA SER A 269 12.79 -13.30 -6.10
C SER A 269 14.00 -14.22 -5.84
N ALA A 270 13.86 -15.54 -6.00
CA ALA A 270 14.95 -16.49 -5.69
C ALA A 270 16.17 -16.28 -6.60
N GLU A 271 15.95 -16.10 -7.89
CA GLU A 271 17.00 -15.76 -8.87
C GLU A 271 17.69 -14.44 -8.48
N ASN A 272 16.92 -13.44 -8.06
CA ASN A 272 17.47 -12.13 -7.75
C ASN A 272 18.29 -12.12 -6.46
N ARG A 273 17.71 -12.63 -5.36
CA ARG A 273 18.34 -12.60 -4.04
C ARG A 273 19.62 -13.42 -3.99
N THR A 274 19.63 -14.60 -4.61
CA THR A 274 20.82 -15.47 -4.62
C THR A 274 21.98 -14.85 -5.41
N VAL A 275 21.70 -14.24 -6.57
CA VAL A 275 22.73 -13.59 -7.39
C VAL A 275 23.24 -12.30 -6.75
N GLU A 276 22.36 -11.47 -6.17
CA GLU A 276 22.75 -10.23 -5.48
C GLU A 276 23.67 -10.51 -4.30
N ALA A 277 23.27 -11.42 -3.41
CA ALA A 277 24.08 -11.80 -2.26
C ALA A 277 25.44 -12.39 -2.70
N PHE A 278 25.43 -13.31 -3.67
CA PHE A 278 26.65 -13.94 -4.14
C PHE A 278 27.60 -12.92 -4.79
N ARG A 279 27.08 -12.04 -5.65
CA ARG A 279 27.84 -10.93 -6.25
C ARG A 279 28.47 -10.06 -5.19
N ASP A 280 27.68 -9.59 -4.22
CA ASP A 280 28.15 -8.65 -3.20
C ASP A 280 29.20 -9.30 -2.28
N ALA A 281 29.06 -10.59 -1.99
CA ALA A 281 30.06 -11.34 -1.23
C ALA A 281 31.39 -11.48 -1.99
N VAL A 282 31.37 -11.84 -3.28
CA VAL A 282 32.59 -12.00 -4.08
C VAL A 282 33.28 -10.65 -4.35
N LEU A 283 32.52 -9.57 -4.60
CA LEU A 283 33.08 -8.22 -4.71
C LEU A 283 33.75 -7.78 -3.40
N THR A 284 33.09 -8.04 -2.27
CA THR A 284 33.68 -7.77 -0.96
C THR A 284 34.99 -8.53 -0.75
N TRP A 285 35.02 -9.82 -1.09
CA TRP A 285 36.24 -10.62 -1.01
C TRP A 285 37.35 -10.09 -1.93
N ALA A 286 37.01 -9.70 -3.15
CA ALA A 286 37.96 -9.13 -4.11
C ALA A 286 38.53 -7.77 -3.65
N ALA A 287 37.75 -6.97 -2.92
CA ALA A 287 38.20 -5.72 -2.32
C ALA A 287 39.20 -5.94 -1.16
N ASN A 288 38.95 -6.94 -0.31
CA ASN A 288 39.70 -7.16 0.92
C ASN A 288 40.91 -8.11 0.75
N GLU A 289 40.76 -9.17 -0.04
CA GLU A 289 41.81 -10.19 -0.28
C GLU A 289 41.94 -10.54 -1.78
N PRO A 290 42.40 -9.58 -2.62
CA PRO A 290 42.36 -9.71 -4.07
C PRO A 290 43.07 -10.95 -4.61
N THR A 291 44.17 -11.39 -3.98
CA THR A 291 44.93 -12.57 -4.44
C THR A 291 44.16 -13.88 -4.25
N ASN A 292 43.46 -14.05 -3.12
CA ASN A 292 42.68 -15.26 -2.85
C ASN A 292 41.39 -15.25 -3.68
N ALA A 293 40.69 -14.12 -3.68
CA ALA A 293 39.51 -13.91 -4.52
C ALA A 293 39.79 -14.17 -5.99
N LYS A 294 40.96 -13.76 -6.50
CA LYS A 294 41.37 -14.02 -7.90
C LYS A 294 41.40 -15.49 -8.25
N ARG A 295 41.97 -16.34 -7.38
CA ARG A 295 42.00 -17.80 -7.60
C ARG A 295 40.59 -18.37 -7.63
N TYR A 296 39.71 -17.87 -6.76
CA TYR A 296 38.32 -18.29 -6.73
C TYR A 296 37.56 -17.85 -8.00
N VAL A 297 37.70 -16.59 -8.42
CA VAL A 297 37.11 -16.05 -9.66
C VAL A 297 37.57 -16.85 -10.89
N GLU A 298 38.84 -17.30 -10.94
CA GLU A 298 39.33 -18.18 -11.99
C GLU A 298 38.52 -19.48 -12.09
N THR A 299 38.10 -20.06 -10.97
CA THR A 299 37.23 -21.26 -10.96
C THR A 299 35.82 -20.97 -11.46
N LEU A 300 35.29 -19.77 -11.18
CA LEU A 300 33.96 -19.38 -11.65
C LEU A 300 33.92 -19.15 -13.16
N LEU A 301 34.99 -18.59 -13.74
CA LEU A 301 35.11 -18.35 -15.19
C LEU A 301 35.01 -19.64 -16.03
N VAL A 302 35.27 -20.80 -15.41
CA VAL A 302 35.24 -22.12 -16.05
C VAL A 302 34.08 -23.00 -15.58
N SER A 303 33.19 -22.45 -14.76
CA SER A 303 31.99 -23.14 -14.26
C SER A 303 31.11 -23.60 -15.42
N ASN A 304 30.35 -24.67 -15.22
CA ASN A 304 29.32 -25.11 -16.18
C ASN A 304 28.07 -24.22 -16.15
N LEU A 305 27.81 -23.52 -15.04
CA LEU A 305 26.69 -22.57 -14.92
C LEU A 305 27.06 -21.21 -15.48
N GLU A 306 26.26 -20.74 -16.44
CA GLU A 306 26.45 -19.43 -17.07
C GLU A 306 26.40 -18.27 -16.07
N ILE A 307 25.45 -18.30 -15.13
CA ILE A 307 25.31 -17.21 -14.15
C ILE A 307 26.58 -17.02 -13.31
N LEU A 308 27.29 -18.10 -12.96
CA LEU A 308 28.54 -18.03 -12.20
C LEU A 308 29.67 -17.42 -13.03
N ARG A 309 29.75 -17.78 -14.32
CA ARG A 309 30.69 -17.15 -15.26
C ARG A 309 30.41 -15.66 -15.40
N ARG A 310 29.14 -15.25 -15.51
CA ARG A 310 28.71 -13.85 -15.60
C ARG A 310 29.10 -13.03 -14.36
N VAL A 311 28.88 -13.57 -13.16
CA VAL A 311 29.36 -12.94 -11.91
C VAL A 311 30.88 -12.77 -11.93
N ALA A 312 31.62 -13.79 -12.37
CA ALA A 312 33.07 -13.73 -12.47
C ALA A 312 33.56 -12.65 -13.46
N ILE A 313 32.89 -12.49 -14.61
CA ILE A 313 33.18 -11.43 -15.59
C ILE A 313 32.92 -10.05 -14.99
N ASN A 314 31.78 -9.88 -14.30
CA ASN A 314 31.44 -8.63 -13.61
C ASN A 314 32.49 -8.26 -12.55
N VAL A 315 32.89 -9.22 -11.69
CA VAL A 315 33.93 -9.03 -10.67
C VAL A 315 35.28 -8.70 -11.31
N MET A 316 35.68 -9.42 -12.36
CA MET A 316 36.92 -9.15 -13.10
C MET A 316 36.95 -7.73 -13.68
N ASN A 317 35.82 -7.23 -14.19
CA ASN A 317 35.70 -5.86 -14.68
C ASN A 317 35.84 -4.82 -13.55
N LEU A 318 35.14 -5.01 -12.44
CA LEU A 318 35.14 -4.05 -11.33
C LEU A 318 36.46 -4.03 -10.55
N HIS A 319 37.17 -5.16 -10.48
CA HIS A 319 38.48 -5.28 -9.84
C HIS A 319 39.63 -5.49 -10.86
N TRP A 320 39.52 -4.84 -12.03
CA TRP A 320 40.46 -5.00 -13.14
C TRP A 320 41.96 -4.95 -12.77
N PRO A 321 42.46 -3.98 -11.96
CA PRO A 321 43.89 -3.88 -11.68
C PRO A 321 44.50 -5.17 -11.10
N THR A 322 43.77 -5.89 -10.25
CA THR A 322 44.23 -7.13 -9.62
C THR A 322 43.83 -8.39 -10.39
N MET A 323 42.79 -8.30 -11.23
CA MET A 323 42.18 -9.44 -11.92
C MET A 323 42.57 -9.56 -13.40
N HIS A 324 43.11 -8.51 -14.04
CA HIS A 324 43.33 -8.45 -15.51
C HIS A 324 44.03 -9.68 -16.10
N SER A 325 45.01 -10.26 -15.41
CA SER A 325 45.71 -11.47 -15.87
C SER A 325 44.83 -12.72 -16.05
N LEU A 326 43.60 -12.74 -15.52
CA LEU A 326 42.62 -13.80 -15.77
C LEU A 326 41.99 -13.70 -17.18
N TYR A 327 42.05 -12.52 -17.79
CA TYR A 327 41.38 -12.23 -19.06
C TYR A 327 41.95 -13.03 -20.23
N LEU A 328 43.27 -13.10 -20.37
CA LEU A 328 43.89 -13.78 -21.51
C LEU A 328 43.57 -15.30 -21.56
N PRO A 329 43.68 -16.07 -20.45
CA PRO A 329 43.21 -17.46 -20.42
C PRO A 329 41.70 -17.61 -20.65
N PHE A 330 40.91 -16.63 -20.20
CA PHE A 330 39.45 -16.62 -20.37
C PHE A 330 39.04 -16.41 -21.83
N VAL A 331 39.60 -15.40 -22.51
CA VAL A 331 39.24 -15.06 -23.91
C VAL A 331 39.66 -16.14 -24.91
N GLN A 332 40.72 -16.89 -24.60
CA GLN A 332 41.17 -18.03 -25.40
C GLN A 332 40.21 -19.23 -25.35
N ARG A 333 39.23 -19.25 -24.44
CA ARG A 333 38.18 -20.27 -24.34
C ARG A 333 36.88 -19.85 -25.02
N ASP A 334 36.97 -18.91 -25.96
CA ASP A 334 35.88 -18.43 -26.81
C ASP A 334 34.62 -18.00 -26.01
N PRO A 335 34.74 -17.00 -25.10
CA PRO A 335 33.67 -16.63 -24.16
C PRO A 335 32.53 -15.82 -24.78
N PHE A 336 32.61 -15.49 -26.07
CA PHE A 336 31.67 -14.62 -26.78
C PHE A 336 30.36 -15.34 -27.10
N THR A 337 29.60 -15.62 -26.05
CA THR A 337 28.27 -16.22 -26.10
C THR A 337 27.21 -15.18 -25.81
N VAL A 338 25.99 -15.41 -26.30
CA VAL A 338 24.84 -14.53 -26.07
C VAL A 338 24.52 -14.36 -24.58
N GLY A 339 24.78 -15.37 -23.75
CA GLY A 339 24.55 -15.31 -22.31
C GLY A 339 25.57 -14.47 -21.53
N HIS A 340 26.79 -14.30 -22.04
CA HIS A 340 27.79 -13.41 -21.44
C HIS A 340 27.70 -11.97 -21.93
N LEU A 341 26.71 -11.67 -22.79
CA LEU A 341 26.71 -10.45 -23.59
C LEU A 341 26.83 -9.18 -22.75
N HIS A 342 25.95 -9.02 -21.78
CA HIS A 342 25.88 -7.81 -20.96
C HIS A 342 27.18 -7.57 -20.18
N GLU A 343 27.62 -8.55 -19.38
CA GLU A 343 28.76 -8.37 -18.49
C GLU A 343 30.09 -8.30 -19.24
N LEU A 344 30.28 -9.08 -20.31
CA LEU A 344 31.50 -9.02 -21.11
C LEU A 344 31.53 -7.78 -22.00
N HIS A 345 30.37 -7.30 -22.48
CA HIS A 345 30.30 -6.04 -23.21
C HIS A 345 30.71 -4.89 -22.30
N ALA A 346 30.18 -4.85 -21.07
CA ALA A 346 30.58 -3.86 -20.06
C ALA A 346 32.09 -3.91 -19.76
N LEU A 347 32.67 -5.10 -19.62
CA LEU A 347 34.12 -5.27 -19.42
C LEU A 347 34.92 -4.68 -20.59
N LEU A 348 34.60 -5.06 -21.82
CA LEU A 348 35.27 -4.53 -23.01
C LEU A 348 35.08 -3.02 -23.12
N ALA A 349 33.86 -2.54 -22.87
CA ALA A 349 33.54 -1.13 -22.92
C ALA A 349 34.35 -0.30 -21.92
N GLN A 350 34.64 -0.84 -20.74
CA GLN A 350 35.35 -0.09 -19.71
C GLN A 350 36.86 -0.29 -19.78
N ARG A 351 37.35 -1.48 -20.18
CA ARG A 351 38.75 -1.89 -19.99
C ARG A 351 39.56 -2.08 -21.27
N PHE A 352 38.95 -2.17 -22.45
CA PHE A 352 39.69 -2.52 -23.67
C PHE A 352 40.82 -1.54 -24.02
N ALA A 353 40.65 -0.25 -23.69
CA ALA A 353 41.70 0.76 -23.87
C ALA A 353 42.96 0.45 -23.03
N GLU A 354 42.78 -0.20 -21.87
CA GLU A 354 43.86 -0.61 -20.96
C GLU A 354 44.54 -1.93 -21.37
N PHE A 355 44.01 -2.66 -22.36
CA PHE A 355 44.53 -3.98 -22.76
C PHE A 355 45.92 -3.88 -23.39
N THR A 356 46.74 -4.90 -23.11
CA THR A 356 48.01 -5.16 -23.80
C THR A 356 47.77 -5.56 -25.25
N GLY A 357 48.80 -5.45 -26.10
CA GLY A 357 48.70 -5.87 -27.50
C GLY A 357 48.31 -7.34 -27.67
N ALA A 358 48.75 -8.22 -26.75
CA ALA A 358 48.38 -9.63 -26.75
C ALA A 358 46.89 -9.85 -26.43
N GLU A 359 46.36 -9.13 -25.44
CA GLU A 359 44.94 -9.20 -25.05
C GLU A 359 44.04 -8.64 -26.15
N ARG A 360 44.40 -7.50 -26.76
CA ARG A 360 43.66 -6.93 -27.90
C ARG A 360 43.60 -7.91 -29.06
N LYS A 361 44.76 -8.46 -29.45
CA LYS A 361 44.84 -9.46 -30.51
C LYS A 361 43.99 -10.69 -30.20
N ALA A 362 44.12 -11.27 -29.00
CA ALA A 362 43.35 -12.45 -28.60
C ALA A 362 41.83 -12.17 -28.59
N THR A 363 41.42 -10.95 -28.20
CA THR A 363 40.02 -10.51 -28.24
C THR A 363 39.49 -10.46 -29.66
N ILE A 364 40.19 -9.78 -30.57
CA ILE A 364 39.79 -9.64 -31.98
C ILE A 364 39.79 -11.01 -32.68
N ASP A 365 40.82 -11.82 -32.44
CA ASP A 365 40.91 -13.19 -32.98
C ASP A 365 39.76 -14.09 -32.46
N ALA A 366 39.30 -13.90 -31.22
CA ALA A 366 38.15 -14.61 -30.67
C ALA A 366 36.81 -14.09 -31.24
N LEU A 367 36.64 -12.78 -31.43
CA LEU A 367 35.48 -12.20 -32.11
C LEU A 367 35.36 -12.71 -33.56
N TRP A 368 36.48 -12.81 -34.27
CA TRP A 368 36.53 -13.34 -35.62
C TRP A 368 36.06 -14.80 -35.70
N ARG A 369 36.42 -15.61 -34.68
CA ARG A 369 36.13 -17.05 -34.60
C ARG A 369 34.75 -17.40 -34.04
N ILE A 370 33.90 -16.42 -33.70
CA ILE A 370 32.53 -16.68 -33.25
C ILE A 370 31.81 -17.58 -34.28
N PRO A 371 31.27 -18.75 -33.87
CA PRO A 371 30.63 -19.68 -34.80
C PRO A 371 29.29 -19.13 -35.32
N ALA A 372 28.90 -19.54 -36.52
CA ALA A 372 27.60 -19.18 -37.08
C ALA A 372 26.46 -19.83 -36.26
N PRO A 373 25.42 -19.07 -35.85
CA PRO A 373 24.28 -19.63 -35.15
C PRO A 373 23.56 -20.70 -35.97
N THR A 374 23.33 -21.87 -35.39
CA THR A 374 22.79 -23.05 -36.10
C THR A 374 21.29 -23.02 -36.40
N HIS A 375 20.54 -22.13 -35.73
CA HIS A 375 19.08 -22.07 -35.81
C HIS A 375 18.56 -20.77 -36.42
N ALA A 376 19.43 -19.95 -37.03
CA ALA A 376 19.03 -18.73 -37.72
C ALA A 376 18.66 -19.01 -39.18
N GLU A 377 17.72 -18.24 -39.75
CA GLU A 377 17.35 -18.32 -41.17
C GLU A 377 18.55 -18.06 -42.09
N ASP A 378 19.38 -17.07 -41.74
CA ASP A 378 20.68 -16.81 -42.36
C ASP A 378 21.78 -16.83 -41.27
N PRO A 379 22.47 -17.98 -41.09
CA PRO A 379 23.52 -18.13 -40.07
C PRO A 379 24.68 -17.15 -40.20
N GLU A 380 25.06 -16.77 -41.43
CA GLU A 380 26.22 -15.87 -41.64
C GLU A 380 25.86 -14.42 -41.34
N VAL A 381 24.65 -13.98 -41.71
CA VAL A 381 24.13 -12.66 -41.32
C VAL A 381 23.96 -12.58 -39.80
N ALA A 382 23.42 -13.62 -39.16
CA ALA A 382 23.29 -13.66 -37.70
C ALA A 382 24.66 -13.61 -36.99
N ARG A 383 25.67 -14.29 -37.53
CA ARG A 383 27.06 -14.22 -37.05
C ARG A 383 27.62 -12.80 -37.13
N LYS A 384 27.42 -12.12 -38.27
CA LYS A 384 27.83 -10.72 -38.47
C LYS A 384 27.15 -9.78 -37.48
N HIS A 385 25.84 -9.93 -37.22
CA HIS A 385 25.15 -9.16 -36.18
C HIS A 385 25.77 -9.38 -34.80
N LEU A 386 26.06 -10.62 -34.42
CA LEU A 386 26.68 -10.90 -33.13
C LEU A 386 28.08 -10.27 -33.03
N GLN A 387 28.89 -10.39 -34.09
CA GLN A 387 30.20 -9.73 -34.16
C GLN A 387 30.09 -8.21 -34.04
N GLN A 388 29.15 -7.60 -34.77
CA GLN A 388 28.90 -6.16 -34.71
C GLN A 388 28.56 -5.71 -33.28
N ARG A 389 27.68 -6.43 -32.58
CA ARG A 389 27.31 -6.10 -31.19
C ARG A 389 28.52 -6.03 -30.28
N TRP A 390 29.43 -6.99 -30.34
CA TRP A 390 30.65 -6.98 -29.54
C TRP A 390 31.61 -5.87 -29.93
N LEU A 391 31.74 -5.60 -31.24
CA LEU A 391 32.59 -4.53 -31.74
C LEU A 391 32.16 -3.17 -31.18
N THR A 392 30.86 -2.93 -30.95
CA THR A 392 30.37 -1.68 -30.32
C THR A 392 31.06 -1.34 -29.00
N ALA A 393 31.51 -2.35 -28.23
CA ALA A 393 32.19 -2.12 -26.97
C ALA A 393 33.64 -1.62 -27.14
N ILE A 394 34.29 -1.87 -28.29
CA ILE A 394 35.73 -1.63 -28.47
C ILE A 394 36.09 -0.56 -29.50
N ILE A 395 35.12 -0.06 -30.27
CA ILE A 395 35.35 0.99 -31.28
C ILE A 395 36.00 2.23 -30.65
N GLY A 396 36.99 2.77 -31.35
CA GLY A 396 37.70 4.00 -30.96
C GLY A 396 38.65 3.82 -29.79
N LYS A 397 38.97 2.59 -29.39
CA LYS A 397 39.82 2.27 -28.22
C LYS A 397 41.19 1.71 -28.58
N GLY A 398 41.70 2.08 -29.76
CA GLY A 398 43.09 1.82 -30.15
C GLY A 398 43.33 0.48 -30.86
N ALA A 399 42.32 -0.05 -31.56
CA ALA A 399 42.41 -1.19 -32.46
C ALA A 399 41.79 -0.83 -33.84
N GLY A 400 42.60 -0.24 -34.72
CA GLY A 400 42.11 0.28 -36.01
C GLY A 400 41.53 -0.79 -36.94
N ASP A 401 42.02 -2.03 -36.83
CA ASP A 401 41.47 -3.19 -37.52
C ASP A 401 40.03 -3.52 -37.07
N ALA A 402 39.72 -3.37 -35.78
CA ALA A 402 38.36 -3.52 -35.26
C ALA A 402 37.45 -2.36 -35.70
N ASP A 403 37.98 -1.13 -35.76
CA ASP A 403 37.23 0.06 -36.22
C ASP A 403 36.84 -0.07 -37.71
N ASP A 404 37.78 -0.48 -38.56
CA ASP A 404 37.54 -0.74 -39.99
C ASP A 404 36.53 -1.87 -40.17
N TRP A 405 36.62 -2.94 -39.36
CA TRP A 405 35.68 -4.05 -39.40
C TRP A 405 34.26 -3.63 -39.01
N MET A 406 34.10 -2.81 -37.96
CA MET A 406 32.81 -2.27 -37.59
C MET A 406 32.20 -1.40 -38.70
N ALA A 407 33.01 -0.54 -39.32
CA ALA A 407 32.55 0.31 -40.42
C ALA A 407 32.06 -0.53 -41.61
N ALA A 408 32.78 -1.62 -41.94
CA ALA A 408 32.37 -2.56 -42.97
C ALA A 408 31.05 -3.27 -42.61
N LEU A 409 30.87 -3.74 -41.37
CA LEU A 409 29.62 -4.37 -40.94
C LEU A 409 28.44 -3.38 -40.93
N SER A 410 28.67 -2.13 -40.52
CA SER A 410 27.61 -1.11 -40.41
C SER A 410 27.11 -0.62 -41.76
N THR A 411 27.91 -0.80 -42.82
CA THR A 411 27.56 -0.44 -44.20
C THR A 411 27.09 -1.64 -45.03
N ASP A 412 27.19 -2.86 -44.50
CA ASP A 412 26.66 -4.07 -45.13
C ASP A 412 25.12 -4.00 -45.16
N PRO A 413 24.47 -4.03 -46.35
CA PRO A 413 23.02 -3.94 -46.47
C PRO A 413 22.24 -5.06 -45.76
N THR A 414 22.90 -6.18 -45.47
CA THR A 414 22.29 -7.32 -44.76
C THR A 414 22.35 -7.19 -43.24
N VAL A 415 23.18 -6.28 -42.70
CA VAL A 415 23.40 -6.08 -41.26
C VAL A 415 22.87 -4.72 -40.81
N GLY A 416 23.23 -3.65 -41.52
CA GLY A 416 22.85 -2.28 -41.17
C GLY A 416 23.55 -1.73 -39.92
N PRO A 417 23.11 -0.59 -39.38
CA PRO A 417 23.72 0.04 -38.21
C PRO A 417 23.49 -0.77 -36.91
N PRO A 418 24.33 -0.60 -35.87
CA PRO A 418 24.16 -1.29 -34.60
C PRO A 418 22.83 -0.92 -33.91
N ALA A 419 22.29 -1.87 -33.15
CA ALA A 419 21.14 -1.64 -32.28
C ALA A 419 21.45 -0.62 -31.16
N LEU A 420 20.41 0.01 -30.61
CA LEU A 420 20.53 1.02 -29.54
C LEU A 420 21.10 0.42 -28.23
N HIS A 421 20.71 -0.81 -27.91
CA HIS A 421 21.15 -1.55 -26.72
C HIS A 421 21.89 -2.83 -27.14
N PRO A 422 23.10 -2.72 -27.73
CA PRO A 422 23.85 -3.86 -28.23
C PRO A 422 24.25 -4.85 -27.12
N GLU A 423 24.29 -4.40 -25.87
CA GLU A 423 24.64 -5.14 -24.65
C GLU A 423 23.53 -6.09 -24.15
N PHE A 424 22.27 -5.90 -24.56
CA PHE A 424 21.14 -6.72 -24.11
C PHE A 424 20.51 -7.54 -25.24
N THR A 425 20.27 -8.83 -25.02
CA THR A 425 19.54 -9.70 -25.97
C THR A 425 18.12 -9.21 -26.24
N THR A 426 17.48 -8.64 -25.23
CA THR A 426 16.19 -7.98 -25.28
C THR A 426 16.23 -6.81 -24.32
N TYR A 427 15.77 -5.64 -24.76
CA TYR A 427 15.69 -4.45 -23.93
C TYR A 427 14.26 -3.95 -23.93
N ILE A 428 13.64 -3.91 -22.75
CA ILE A 428 12.28 -3.46 -22.56
C ILE A 428 12.32 -2.01 -22.12
N SER A 429 11.92 -1.10 -23.01
CA SER A 429 11.55 0.26 -22.62
C SER A 429 10.03 0.32 -22.51
N SER A 430 9.55 0.82 -21.38
CA SER A 430 8.17 1.29 -21.26
C SER A 430 8.21 2.80 -21.28
N TRP A 431 7.40 3.40 -22.12
CA TRP A 431 7.19 4.84 -22.09
C TRP A 431 5.71 5.06 -21.83
N THR A 432 5.43 5.97 -20.90
CA THR A 432 4.07 6.35 -20.50
C THR A 432 3.96 7.85 -20.72
N GLY A 433 3.04 8.28 -21.59
CA GLY A 433 2.83 9.69 -21.90
C GLY A 433 2.00 9.88 -23.17
N PRO A 434 1.85 11.13 -23.64
CA PRO A 434 1.01 11.47 -24.80
C PRO A 434 1.70 11.28 -26.16
N GLY A 435 3.03 11.44 -26.22
CA GLY A 435 3.86 11.08 -27.37
C GLY A 435 4.76 12.23 -27.76
N ALA A 436 5.49 12.08 -28.85
CA ALA A 436 6.13 13.22 -29.47
C ALA A 436 5.07 14.13 -30.13
N SER A 437 5.34 15.43 -30.21
CA SER A 437 4.55 16.39 -30.99
C SER A 437 5.39 16.86 -32.16
N PRO A 438 4.79 17.12 -33.35
CA PRO A 438 5.53 17.64 -34.50
C PRO A 438 5.96 19.10 -34.31
N TYR A 439 5.34 19.81 -33.35
CA TYR A 439 5.57 21.23 -33.08
C TYR A 439 5.86 21.48 -31.60
N THR A 440 6.70 22.48 -31.33
CA THR A 440 6.91 23.03 -29.98
C THR A 440 5.74 23.93 -29.58
N ILE A 441 5.72 24.34 -28.30
CA ILE A 441 4.69 25.27 -27.79
C ILE A 441 4.83 26.62 -28.51
N GLU A 442 6.05 27.11 -28.67
CA GLU A 442 6.36 28.39 -29.28
C GLU A 442 5.96 28.43 -30.76
N GLU A 443 6.16 27.33 -31.49
CA GLU A 443 5.71 27.21 -32.89
C GLU A 443 4.18 27.24 -32.99
N LEU A 444 3.47 26.54 -32.11
CA LEU A 444 2.00 26.53 -32.08
C LEU A 444 1.42 27.92 -31.77
N VAL A 445 2.04 28.67 -30.84
CA VAL A 445 1.69 30.06 -30.56
C VAL A 445 1.93 30.95 -31.78
N GLY A 446 3.10 30.79 -32.43
CA GLY A 446 3.42 31.54 -33.64
C GLY A 446 2.44 31.27 -34.80
N PHE A 447 1.98 30.02 -34.96
CA PHE A 447 0.97 29.67 -35.95
C PHE A 447 -0.41 30.24 -35.61
N ALA A 448 -0.77 30.32 -34.32
CA ALA A 448 -2.01 30.98 -33.89
C ALA A 448 -1.99 32.47 -34.22
N ASP A 449 -0.91 33.19 -33.87
CA ASP A 449 -0.77 34.63 -34.15
C ASP A 449 -0.73 34.94 -35.66
N ALA A 450 -0.25 34.00 -36.47
CA ALA A 450 -0.22 34.12 -37.93
C ALA A 450 -1.50 33.63 -38.62
N TYR A 451 -2.51 33.14 -37.89
CA TYR A 451 -3.73 32.55 -38.44
C TYR A 451 -3.51 31.33 -39.37
N LEU A 452 -2.43 30.58 -39.14
CA LEU A 452 -2.05 29.38 -39.94
C LEU A 452 -2.32 28.06 -39.22
N LEU A 453 -2.77 28.11 -37.96
CA LEU A 453 -2.83 26.94 -37.09
C LEU A 453 -3.81 25.87 -37.57
N VAL A 454 -5.00 26.25 -38.06
CA VAL A 454 -6.03 25.28 -38.49
C VAL A 454 -5.57 24.40 -39.63
N GLU A 455 -4.93 24.99 -40.66
CA GLU A 455 -4.40 24.25 -41.79
C GLU A 455 -3.36 23.21 -41.33
N ARG A 456 -2.46 23.60 -40.42
CA ARG A 456 -1.40 22.72 -39.88
C ARG A 456 -1.98 21.56 -39.09
N LEU A 457 -2.95 21.84 -38.22
CA LEU A 457 -3.60 20.84 -37.38
C LEU A 457 -4.42 19.85 -38.21
N ASN A 458 -5.29 20.34 -39.11
CA ASN A 458 -6.19 19.48 -39.88
C ASN A 458 -5.45 18.56 -40.86
N ASN A 459 -4.28 18.98 -41.36
CA ASN A 459 -3.42 18.20 -42.25
C ASN A 459 -2.51 17.18 -41.53
N PHE A 460 -2.43 17.21 -40.19
CA PHE A 460 -1.63 16.25 -39.45
C PHE A 460 -2.18 14.82 -39.60
N LYS A 461 -1.28 13.86 -39.83
CA LYS A 461 -1.60 12.43 -39.91
C LYS A 461 -0.69 11.65 -38.98
N ASP A 462 -1.29 10.92 -38.05
CA ASP A 462 -0.58 9.99 -37.19
C ASP A 462 -0.11 8.79 -38.03
N THR A 463 1.18 8.49 -37.96
CA THR A 463 1.79 7.38 -38.71
C THR A 463 1.73 6.07 -37.94
N GLY A 464 1.34 6.06 -36.66
CA GLY A 464 1.27 4.88 -35.80
C GLY A 464 2.64 4.25 -35.50
N THR A 465 3.73 4.94 -35.84
CA THR A 465 5.10 4.45 -35.67
C THR A 465 5.67 4.89 -34.33
N TRP A 466 6.29 3.95 -33.62
CA TRP A 466 6.92 4.21 -32.32
C TRP A 466 7.93 5.37 -32.40
N GLY A 467 7.86 6.28 -31.43
CA GLY A 467 8.72 7.47 -31.36
C GLY A 467 8.41 8.58 -32.37
N SER A 468 7.45 8.39 -33.27
CA SER A 468 6.97 9.44 -34.18
C SER A 468 5.95 10.35 -33.47
N PRO A 469 5.70 11.56 -34.00
CA PRO A 469 4.67 12.42 -33.43
C PRO A 469 3.29 11.77 -33.48
N THR A 470 2.56 11.85 -32.37
CA THR A 470 1.24 11.24 -32.21
C THR A 470 0.16 12.32 -32.15
N LEU A 471 -1.09 11.95 -32.42
CA LEU A 471 -2.24 12.85 -32.24
C LEU A 471 -2.35 13.31 -30.77
N GLU A 472 -2.11 12.41 -29.82
CA GLU A 472 -2.15 12.71 -28.39
C GLU A 472 -0.99 13.64 -27.97
N GLY A 473 0.21 13.46 -28.53
CA GLY A 473 1.36 14.34 -28.30
C GLY A 473 1.13 15.76 -28.83
N LEU A 474 0.59 15.88 -30.04
CA LEU A 474 0.22 17.18 -30.63
C LEU A 474 -0.88 17.88 -29.83
N THR A 475 -1.96 17.18 -29.48
CA THR A 475 -3.08 17.75 -28.72
C THR A 475 -2.67 18.16 -27.30
N SER A 476 -1.79 17.38 -26.65
CA SER A 476 -1.19 17.75 -25.36
C SER A 476 -0.37 19.04 -25.45
N LYS A 477 0.49 19.19 -26.46
CA LYS A 477 1.27 20.41 -26.68
C LYS A 477 0.39 21.61 -27.05
N LEU A 478 -0.65 21.39 -27.86
CA LEU A 478 -1.62 22.41 -28.24
C LEU A 478 -2.40 22.95 -27.03
N GLN A 479 -2.90 22.04 -26.17
CA GLN A 479 -3.52 22.42 -24.90
C GLN A 479 -2.55 23.20 -24.02
N GLY A 480 -1.29 22.75 -23.94
CA GLY A 480 -0.23 23.45 -23.22
C GLY A 480 0.04 24.86 -23.75
N ALA A 481 0.00 25.05 -25.07
CA ALA A 481 0.19 26.35 -25.72
C ALA A 481 -0.97 27.31 -25.44
N ALA A 482 -2.21 26.84 -25.58
CA ALA A 482 -3.40 27.63 -25.23
C ALA A 482 -3.41 28.01 -23.74
N ARG A 483 -2.95 27.12 -22.86
CA ARG A 483 -2.83 27.40 -21.43
C ARG A 483 -1.80 28.47 -21.09
N THR A 484 -0.61 28.40 -21.70
CA THR A 484 0.49 29.32 -21.34
C THR A 484 0.41 30.66 -22.07
N ASN A 485 -0.22 30.72 -23.24
CA ASN A 485 -0.34 31.92 -24.07
C ASN A 485 -1.80 32.20 -24.49
N PRO A 486 -2.74 32.35 -23.53
CA PRO A 486 -4.17 32.44 -23.81
C PRO A 486 -4.55 33.61 -24.73
N ALA A 487 -3.87 34.75 -24.63
CA ALA A 487 -4.19 35.93 -25.45
C ALA A 487 -4.00 35.71 -26.96
N ALA A 488 -3.01 34.93 -27.38
CA ALA A 488 -2.80 34.62 -28.80
C ALA A 488 -3.94 33.76 -29.36
N PHE A 489 -4.35 32.74 -28.58
CA PHE A 489 -5.43 31.85 -28.96
C PHE A 489 -6.79 32.55 -28.92
N VAL A 490 -7.06 33.40 -27.93
CA VAL A 490 -8.30 34.20 -27.85
C VAL A 490 -8.48 35.07 -29.09
N ARG A 491 -7.44 35.81 -29.52
CA ARG A 491 -7.50 36.67 -30.72
C ARG A 491 -7.85 35.91 -32.00
N ALA A 492 -7.39 34.65 -32.10
CA ALA A 492 -7.59 33.80 -33.27
C ALA A 492 -8.79 32.83 -33.13
N LEU A 493 -9.60 32.93 -32.08
CA LEU A 493 -10.68 31.97 -31.78
C LEU A 493 -11.62 31.75 -32.97
N LEU A 494 -12.06 32.83 -33.63
CA LEU A 494 -13.04 32.72 -34.73
C LEU A 494 -12.46 32.04 -35.97
N ASP A 495 -11.14 32.02 -36.15
CA ASP A 495 -10.50 31.29 -37.25
C ASP A 495 -10.40 29.79 -36.96
N PHE A 496 -10.57 29.38 -35.69
CA PHE A 496 -10.52 27.97 -35.31
C PHE A 496 -11.82 27.21 -35.59
N VAL A 497 -12.90 27.86 -36.01
CA VAL A 497 -14.21 27.22 -36.24
C VAL A 497 -14.11 26.00 -37.18
N ASP A 498 -13.19 26.04 -38.16
CA ASP A 498 -12.97 24.96 -39.12
C ASP A 498 -11.97 23.87 -38.64
N ALA A 499 -11.45 23.95 -37.41
CA ALA A 499 -10.57 22.93 -36.84
C ALA A 499 -11.34 21.67 -36.45
N LYS A 500 -10.72 20.50 -36.58
CA LYS A 500 -11.32 19.22 -36.13
C LYS A 500 -11.63 19.26 -34.62
N SER A 501 -12.71 18.57 -34.22
CA SER A 501 -13.22 18.54 -32.84
C SER A 501 -12.15 18.25 -31.78
N THR A 502 -11.21 17.33 -32.05
CA THR A 502 -10.10 17.00 -31.13
C THR A 502 -9.18 18.19 -30.83
N PHE A 503 -8.92 19.05 -31.82
CA PHE A 503 -8.08 20.23 -31.64
C PHE A 503 -8.84 21.37 -30.96
N LEU A 504 -10.10 21.56 -31.33
CA LEU A 504 -11.00 22.50 -30.64
C LEU A 504 -11.11 22.16 -29.16
N HIS A 505 -11.30 20.88 -28.83
CA HIS A 505 -11.29 20.38 -27.47
C HIS A 505 -9.99 20.74 -26.73
N ALA A 506 -8.83 20.47 -27.33
CA ALA A 506 -7.53 20.80 -26.72
C ALA A 506 -7.35 22.31 -26.47
N ILE A 507 -7.77 23.16 -27.42
CA ILE A 507 -7.68 24.63 -27.30
C ILE A 507 -8.59 25.12 -26.17
N ILE A 508 -9.86 24.69 -26.14
CA ILE A 508 -10.84 25.12 -25.13
C ILE A 508 -10.40 24.68 -23.74
N THR A 509 -9.97 23.42 -23.58
CA THR A 509 -9.45 22.91 -22.30
C THR A 509 -8.19 23.68 -21.85
N GLY A 510 -7.31 24.05 -22.78
CA GLY A 510 -6.14 24.87 -22.46
C GLY A 510 -6.51 26.27 -21.96
N LEU A 511 -7.48 26.93 -22.61
CA LEU A 511 -8.00 28.23 -22.20
C LEU A 511 -8.74 28.16 -20.86
N GLN A 512 -9.53 27.10 -20.63
CA GLN A 512 -10.14 26.83 -19.32
C GLN A 512 -9.07 26.73 -18.22
N GLN A 513 -8.00 25.95 -18.45
CA GLN A 513 -6.92 25.80 -17.47
C GLN A 513 -6.18 27.12 -17.22
N ALA A 514 -6.02 27.97 -18.24
CA ALA A 514 -5.45 29.30 -18.08
C ALA A 514 -6.31 30.20 -17.18
N TRP A 515 -7.64 30.12 -17.34
CA TRP A 515 -8.60 30.83 -16.49
C TRP A 515 -8.54 30.35 -15.04
N GLU A 516 -8.55 29.03 -14.81
CA GLU A 516 -8.54 28.42 -13.47
C GLU A 516 -7.24 28.64 -12.69
N ALA A 517 -6.11 28.82 -13.38
CA ALA A 517 -4.80 28.97 -12.74
C ALA A 517 -4.67 30.22 -11.85
N LYS A 518 -5.60 31.19 -11.94
CA LYS A 518 -5.70 32.49 -11.21
C LYS A 518 -4.46 33.42 -11.28
N GLN A 519 -3.23 32.89 -11.32
CA GLN A 519 -1.93 33.58 -11.36
C GLN A 519 -1.55 34.11 -12.74
N GLN A 520 -2.17 33.64 -13.83
CA GLN A 520 -1.90 34.05 -15.22
C GLN A 520 -2.80 35.22 -15.71
N SER A 521 -3.57 35.85 -14.81
CA SER A 521 -4.49 36.95 -15.12
C SER A 521 -3.84 38.22 -15.71
N LEU A 522 -2.50 38.33 -15.70
CA LEU A 522 -1.76 39.49 -16.21
C LEU A 522 -1.52 39.48 -17.73
N SER A 523 -1.64 38.34 -18.42
CA SER A 523 -1.30 38.22 -19.85
C SER A 523 -2.50 38.26 -20.80
N CYS A 524 -3.73 38.19 -20.30
CA CYS A 524 -4.96 38.16 -21.10
C CYS A 524 -6.04 39.03 -20.46
N ASN A 525 -6.71 39.88 -21.26
CA ASN A 525 -7.89 40.61 -20.82
C ASN A 525 -9.09 39.66 -20.83
N TRP A 526 -9.38 39.05 -19.67
CA TRP A 526 -10.39 38.01 -19.57
C TRP A 526 -11.83 38.50 -19.75
N ASP A 527 -12.13 39.76 -19.48
CA ASP A 527 -13.48 40.31 -19.74
C ASP A 527 -13.78 40.27 -21.25
N GLU A 528 -12.83 40.72 -22.06
CA GLU A 528 -12.92 40.65 -23.52
C GLU A 528 -12.83 39.19 -24.02
N ALA A 529 -11.95 38.38 -23.43
CA ALA A 529 -11.78 36.99 -23.81
C ALA A 529 -13.06 36.17 -23.62
N TRP A 530 -13.79 36.37 -22.52
CA TRP A 530 -15.06 35.69 -22.28
C TRP A 530 -16.13 36.09 -23.29
N ALA A 531 -16.20 37.37 -23.68
CA ALA A 531 -17.12 37.81 -24.73
C ALA A 531 -16.83 37.12 -26.07
N GLN A 532 -15.54 36.91 -26.40
CA GLN A 532 -15.12 36.18 -27.60
C GLN A 532 -15.36 34.68 -27.49
N LEU A 533 -15.06 34.06 -26.34
CA LEU A 533 -15.34 32.64 -26.08
C LEU A 533 -16.83 32.33 -26.22
N ILE A 534 -17.71 33.13 -25.63
CA ILE A 534 -19.17 32.95 -25.77
C ILE A 534 -19.59 33.03 -27.23
N ARG A 535 -19.09 34.03 -27.98
CA ARG A 535 -19.37 34.15 -29.42
C ARG A 535 -18.89 32.94 -30.21
N PHE A 536 -17.71 32.42 -29.86
CA PHE A 536 -17.14 31.23 -30.47
C PHE A 536 -17.97 29.98 -30.16
N PHE A 537 -18.37 29.79 -28.91
CA PHE A 537 -19.22 28.67 -28.50
C PHE A 537 -20.59 28.70 -29.19
N GLU A 538 -21.22 29.88 -29.35
CA GLU A 538 -22.45 30.02 -30.12
C GLU A 538 -22.30 29.53 -31.57
N GLN A 539 -21.17 29.83 -32.22
CA GLN A 539 -20.90 29.37 -33.58
C GLN A 539 -20.69 27.86 -33.66
N LEU A 540 -19.91 27.30 -32.72
CA LEU A 540 -19.64 25.86 -32.68
C LEU A 540 -20.91 25.04 -32.43
N VAL A 541 -21.80 25.52 -31.57
CA VAL A 541 -23.03 24.82 -31.20
C VAL A 541 -24.13 24.99 -32.26
N ALA A 542 -24.10 26.07 -33.05
CA ALA A 542 -25.01 26.28 -34.19
C ALA A 542 -24.60 25.51 -35.47
N GLY A 543 -23.43 24.86 -35.47
CA GLY A 543 -22.91 24.10 -36.60
C GLY A 543 -23.77 22.88 -36.96
N PRO A 544 -23.66 22.35 -38.20
CA PRO A 544 -24.34 21.12 -38.60
C PRO A 544 -23.87 19.93 -37.74
N PRO A 545 -24.72 18.89 -37.55
CA PRO A 545 -24.31 17.70 -36.84
C PRO A 545 -23.10 17.03 -37.51
N PRO A 546 -22.15 16.48 -36.74
CA PRO A 546 -20.95 15.84 -37.26
C PRO A 546 -21.30 14.56 -38.04
N ALA A 547 -20.37 14.10 -38.89
CA ALA A 547 -20.43 12.77 -39.48
C ALA A 547 -20.40 11.67 -38.39
N GLU A 548 -20.90 10.46 -38.69
CA GLU A 548 -21.03 9.37 -37.70
C GLU A 548 -19.69 8.99 -37.04
N ASP A 549 -18.59 9.04 -37.79
CA ASP A 549 -17.22 8.73 -37.35
C ASP A 549 -16.61 9.81 -36.44
N GLU A 550 -17.06 11.05 -36.53
CA GLU A 550 -16.63 12.17 -35.68
C GLU A 550 -17.55 12.42 -34.46
N ASN A 551 -18.69 11.73 -34.40
CA ASN A 551 -19.74 11.94 -33.41
C ASN A 551 -19.23 11.86 -31.96
N ASN A 552 -18.32 10.92 -31.65
CA ASN A 552 -17.77 10.82 -30.29
C ASN A 552 -16.86 12.00 -29.95
N GLN A 553 -15.98 12.41 -30.86
CA GLN A 553 -15.07 13.56 -30.65
C GLN A 553 -15.86 14.86 -30.51
N HIS A 554 -16.93 15.02 -31.28
CA HIS A 554 -17.82 16.16 -31.18
C HIS A 554 -18.55 16.22 -29.83
N LYS A 555 -19.04 15.10 -29.29
CA LYS A 555 -19.63 15.07 -27.94
C LYS A 555 -18.65 15.55 -26.87
N TRP A 556 -17.38 15.15 -26.98
CA TRP A 556 -16.33 15.61 -26.06
C TRP A 556 -15.99 17.10 -26.26
N LEU A 557 -16.03 17.61 -27.50
CA LEU A 557 -15.95 19.05 -27.75
C LEU A 557 -17.08 19.81 -27.03
N LEU A 558 -18.33 19.35 -27.14
CA LEU A 558 -19.45 19.96 -26.42
C LEU A 558 -19.25 19.90 -24.90
N ALA A 559 -18.69 18.80 -24.37
CA ALA A 559 -18.31 18.67 -22.97
C ALA A 559 -17.25 19.71 -22.55
N ALA A 560 -16.22 19.94 -23.35
CA ALA A 560 -15.20 20.95 -23.07
C ALA A 560 -15.78 22.39 -23.06
N ILE A 561 -16.76 22.67 -23.92
CA ILE A 561 -17.47 23.97 -23.91
C ILE A 561 -18.18 24.18 -22.58
N VAL A 562 -18.97 23.19 -22.12
CA VAL A 562 -19.72 23.33 -20.87
C VAL A 562 -18.81 23.30 -19.63
N ASP A 563 -17.72 22.55 -19.64
CA ASP A 563 -16.71 22.59 -18.58
C ASP A 563 -16.05 23.97 -18.48
N CYS A 564 -15.76 24.60 -19.63
CA CYS A 564 -15.28 25.98 -19.67
C CYS A 564 -16.32 26.94 -19.09
N LEU A 565 -17.59 26.86 -19.52
CA LEU A 565 -18.67 27.69 -18.98
C LEU A 565 -18.89 27.50 -17.47
N ARG A 566 -18.75 26.26 -16.97
CA ARG A 566 -18.76 25.96 -15.53
C ARG A 566 -17.60 26.64 -14.82
N ALA A 567 -16.38 26.53 -15.34
CA ALA A 567 -15.21 27.21 -14.78
C ALA A 567 -15.39 28.73 -14.72
N GLY A 568 -16.12 29.31 -15.66
CA GLY A 568 -16.50 30.72 -15.70
C GLY A 568 -17.63 31.14 -14.74
N THR A 569 -18.30 30.21 -14.06
CA THR A 569 -19.47 30.49 -13.19
C THR A 569 -19.38 29.92 -11.77
N GLN A 570 -18.50 28.94 -11.53
CA GLN A 570 -18.48 28.19 -10.26
C GLN A 570 -17.95 28.98 -9.05
N ASP A 571 -17.11 30.01 -9.27
CA ASP A 571 -16.52 30.86 -8.24
C ASP A 571 -16.97 32.32 -8.43
N ASP A 572 -17.75 32.85 -7.49
CA ASP A 572 -18.32 34.19 -7.59
C ASP A 572 -17.27 35.31 -7.61
N GLU A 573 -16.11 35.09 -7.00
CA GLU A 573 -14.97 36.04 -6.99
C GLU A 573 -14.16 35.98 -8.28
N HIS A 574 -14.27 34.88 -9.03
CA HIS A 574 -13.53 34.61 -10.26
C HIS A 574 -14.48 34.03 -11.33
N ALA A 575 -15.46 34.85 -11.72
CA ALA A 575 -16.47 34.54 -12.73
C ALA A 575 -16.52 35.59 -13.84
N TYR A 576 -17.01 35.22 -15.02
CA TYR A 576 -17.24 36.19 -16.09
C TYR A 576 -18.40 37.14 -15.77
N THR A 577 -18.45 38.27 -16.48
CA THR A 577 -19.43 39.34 -16.25
C THR A 577 -20.89 38.85 -16.35
N PRO A 578 -21.79 39.29 -15.44
CA PRO A 578 -23.21 38.91 -15.47
C PRO A 578 -23.94 39.16 -16.81
N THR A 579 -23.45 40.11 -17.61
CA THR A 579 -24.03 40.42 -18.93
C THR A 579 -23.96 39.25 -19.92
N LEU A 580 -23.07 38.28 -19.70
CA LEU A 580 -22.91 37.10 -20.53
C LEU A 580 -23.78 35.91 -20.09
N LEU A 581 -24.41 35.97 -18.91
CA LEU A 581 -25.22 34.85 -18.37
C LEU A 581 -26.34 34.41 -19.33
N PRO A 582 -27.17 35.30 -19.92
CA PRO A 582 -28.24 34.86 -20.83
C PRO A 582 -27.72 34.08 -22.05
N ARG A 583 -26.53 34.45 -22.55
CA ARG A 583 -25.88 33.78 -23.69
C ARG A 583 -25.30 32.42 -23.27
N GLY A 584 -24.65 32.37 -22.10
CA GLY A 584 -24.17 31.13 -21.50
C GLY A 584 -25.28 30.12 -21.26
N GLN A 585 -26.43 30.56 -20.76
CA GLN A 585 -27.63 29.74 -20.59
C GLN A 585 -28.11 29.15 -21.92
N ALA A 586 -28.23 29.98 -22.97
CA ALA A 586 -28.68 29.52 -24.28
C ALA A 586 -27.74 28.47 -24.90
N ILE A 587 -26.43 28.63 -24.71
CA ILE A 587 -25.43 27.64 -25.14
C ILE A 587 -25.64 26.31 -24.39
N ILE A 588 -25.72 26.35 -23.06
CA ILE A 588 -25.93 25.15 -22.23
C ILE A 588 -27.23 24.44 -22.63
N ASP A 589 -28.32 25.18 -22.79
CA ASP A 589 -29.62 24.61 -23.19
C ASP A 589 -29.52 23.92 -24.56
N THR A 590 -28.86 24.56 -25.53
CA THR A 590 -28.69 23.97 -26.86
C THR A 590 -27.84 22.71 -26.82
N ILE A 591 -26.75 22.69 -26.05
CA ILE A 591 -25.89 21.51 -25.86
C ILE A 591 -26.68 20.37 -25.19
N LEU A 592 -27.52 20.66 -24.20
CA LEU A 592 -28.35 19.66 -23.55
C LEU A 592 -29.31 18.95 -24.52
N HIS A 593 -29.82 19.65 -25.54
CA HIS A 593 -30.68 19.02 -26.57
C HIS A 593 -29.89 18.12 -27.53
N HIS A 594 -28.61 18.41 -27.79
CA HIS A 594 -27.78 17.64 -28.71
C HIS A 594 -27.14 16.40 -28.06
N LEU A 595 -26.91 16.42 -26.75
CA LEU A 595 -26.24 15.32 -26.06
C LEU A 595 -27.22 14.19 -25.72
N PRO A 596 -26.88 12.93 -26.06
CA PRO A 596 -27.70 11.79 -25.69
C PRO A 596 -27.63 11.56 -24.18
N ALA A 597 -28.73 11.06 -23.63
CA ALA A 597 -28.86 10.72 -22.22
C ALA A 597 -28.53 9.24 -21.96
N GLU A 598 -28.01 8.93 -20.78
CA GLU A 598 -27.86 7.56 -20.30
C GLU A 598 -29.23 6.97 -19.93
N THR A 599 -29.45 5.71 -20.30
CA THR A 599 -30.74 5.00 -20.12
C THR A 599 -30.62 3.84 -19.14
N THR A 600 -29.40 3.40 -18.83
CA THR A 600 -29.14 2.27 -17.95
C THR A 600 -28.56 2.76 -16.62
N LEU A 601 -28.83 2.03 -15.53
CA LEU A 601 -28.24 2.34 -14.21
C LEU A 601 -26.78 1.84 -14.18
N PRO A 602 -25.77 2.72 -14.11
CA PRO A 602 -24.38 2.30 -13.98
C PRO A 602 -24.12 1.73 -12.59
N ARG A 603 -23.05 0.94 -12.44
CA ARG A 603 -22.62 0.43 -11.12
C ARG A 603 -22.34 1.56 -10.12
N ASP A 604 -21.76 2.65 -10.62
CA ASP A 604 -21.52 3.89 -9.88
C ASP A 604 -22.16 5.06 -10.67
N PRO A 605 -23.43 5.40 -10.35
CA PRO A 605 -24.15 6.46 -11.06
C PRO A 605 -23.47 7.82 -10.96
N MET A 606 -22.87 8.15 -9.81
CA MET A 606 -22.20 9.44 -9.60
C MET A 606 -20.94 9.54 -10.46
N PHE A 607 -20.10 8.50 -10.44
CA PHE A 607 -18.91 8.45 -11.28
C PHE A 607 -19.29 8.53 -12.77
N ALA A 608 -20.36 7.87 -13.19
CA ALA A 608 -20.84 7.97 -14.57
C ALA A 608 -21.35 9.38 -14.90
N ALA A 609 -22.18 9.98 -14.06
CA ALA A 609 -22.75 11.30 -14.29
C ALA A 609 -21.67 12.37 -14.52
N ILE A 610 -20.64 12.45 -13.67
CA ILE A 610 -19.59 13.47 -13.83
C ILE A 610 -18.61 13.19 -14.99
N ASN A 611 -18.61 11.97 -15.54
CA ASN A 611 -17.69 11.57 -16.61
C ASN A 611 -18.34 11.43 -17.99
N THR A 612 -19.64 11.68 -18.11
CA THR A 612 -20.32 11.73 -19.41
C THR A 612 -20.43 13.17 -19.92
N PRO A 613 -20.43 13.40 -21.25
CA PRO A 613 -20.70 14.72 -21.80
C PRO A 613 -22.02 15.32 -21.32
N LYS A 614 -23.10 14.54 -21.27
CA LYS A 614 -24.43 15.01 -20.84
C LYS A 614 -24.42 15.42 -19.36
N GLY A 615 -23.84 14.62 -18.48
CA GLY A 615 -23.76 14.97 -17.06
C GLY A 615 -22.86 16.19 -16.79
N ARG A 616 -21.77 16.39 -17.54
CA ARG A 616 -20.98 17.64 -17.48
C ARG A 616 -21.79 18.87 -17.88
N ALA A 617 -22.62 18.76 -18.92
CA ALA A 617 -23.53 19.83 -19.32
C ALA A 617 -24.58 20.14 -18.23
N ILE A 618 -25.07 19.11 -17.54
CA ILE A 618 -25.98 19.28 -16.41
C ILE A 618 -25.27 19.94 -15.22
N GLU A 619 -24.03 19.55 -14.88
CA GLU A 619 -23.27 20.24 -13.83
C GLU A 619 -23.01 21.72 -14.16
N ALA A 620 -22.74 22.04 -15.43
CA ALA A 620 -22.64 23.41 -15.89
C ALA A 620 -23.97 24.16 -15.76
N LEU A 621 -25.12 23.53 -16.03
CA LEU A 621 -26.45 24.10 -15.80
C LEU A 621 -26.67 24.45 -14.31
N PHE A 622 -26.33 23.54 -13.39
CA PHE A 622 -26.42 23.80 -11.95
C PHE A 622 -25.52 24.97 -11.52
N SER A 623 -24.25 24.98 -11.95
CA SER A 623 -23.30 26.06 -11.68
C SER A 623 -23.82 27.41 -12.20
N HIS A 624 -24.33 27.41 -13.43
CA HIS A 624 -24.89 28.59 -14.07
C HIS A 624 -26.11 29.14 -13.31
N ALA A 625 -27.07 28.27 -12.98
CA ALA A 625 -28.29 28.67 -12.28
C ALA A 625 -27.99 29.28 -10.92
N LEU A 626 -27.08 28.67 -10.16
CA LEU A 626 -26.65 29.17 -8.86
C LEU A 626 -26.00 30.56 -8.97
N ARG A 627 -25.12 30.76 -9.95
CA ARG A 627 -24.49 32.06 -10.19
C ARG A 627 -25.53 33.12 -10.56
N ALA A 628 -26.41 32.81 -11.51
CA ALA A 628 -27.46 33.74 -11.95
C ALA A 628 -28.35 34.19 -10.78
N CYS A 629 -28.74 33.24 -9.91
CA CYS A 629 -29.54 33.55 -8.73
C CYS A 629 -28.77 34.40 -7.69
N ARG A 630 -27.51 34.04 -7.36
CA ARG A 630 -26.71 34.84 -6.42
C ARG A 630 -26.46 36.26 -6.91
N VAL A 631 -26.24 36.46 -8.22
CA VAL A 631 -26.12 37.80 -8.81
C VAL A 631 -27.44 38.58 -8.72
N ALA A 632 -28.58 37.92 -8.97
CA ALA A 632 -29.90 38.53 -8.83
C ALA A 632 -30.20 38.93 -7.38
N ASP A 633 -29.83 38.10 -6.39
CA ASP A 633 -29.95 38.43 -4.97
C ASP A 633 -29.11 39.66 -4.59
N GLN A 634 -27.87 39.73 -5.07
CA GLN A 634 -26.99 40.87 -4.80
C GLN A 634 -27.51 42.18 -5.40
N THR A 635 -28.17 42.12 -6.56
CA THR A 635 -28.59 43.31 -7.33
C THR A 635 -30.01 43.75 -7.03
N THR A 636 -30.92 42.82 -6.77
CA THR A 636 -32.36 43.10 -6.61
C THR A 636 -32.93 42.61 -5.27
N GLY A 637 -32.16 41.86 -4.48
CA GLY A 637 -32.61 41.28 -3.22
C GLY A 637 -33.48 40.02 -3.38
N SER A 638 -33.68 39.52 -4.60
CA SER A 638 -34.38 38.27 -4.88
C SER A 638 -33.98 37.65 -6.21
N HIS A 639 -33.84 36.33 -6.24
CA HIS A 639 -33.57 35.56 -7.46
C HIS A 639 -34.80 34.97 -8.15
N THR A 640 -36.02 35.28 -7.71
CA THR A 640 -37.25 34.64 -8.24
C THR A 640 -37.39 34.77 -9.77
N ALA A 641 -37.09 35.96 -10.30
CA ALA A 641 -37.17 36.20 -11.75
C ALA A 641 -36.07 35.45 -12.54
N ALA A 642 -34.85 35.40 -11.99
CA ALA A 642 -33.73 34.67 -12.60
C ALA A 642 -33.99 33.16 -12.64
N TRP A 643 -34.54 32.60 -11.55
CA TRP A 643 -34.94 31.20 -11.53
C TRP A 643 -36.05 30.89 -12.55
N ALA A 644 -37.05 31.76 -12.70
CA ALA A 644 -38.17 31.54 -13.62
C ALA A 644 -37.71 31.35 -15.09
N GLU A 645 -36.61 31.98 -15.50
CA GLU A 645 -36.03 31.82 -16.84
C GLU A 645 -35.34 30.46 -17.04
N LEU A 646 -34.82 29.86 -15.95
CA LEU A 646 -34.11 28.58 -15.96
C LEU A 646 -35.02 27.39 -15.65
N GLN A 647 -36.12 27.62 -14.94
CA GLN A 647 -37.05 26.59 -14.47
C GLN A 647 -37.57 25.70 -15.59
N ALA A 648 -37.79 26.25 -16.79
CA ALA A 648 -38.25 25.47 -17.95
C ALA A 648 -37.22 24.43 -18.41
N ILE A 649 -35.92 24.75 -18.33
CA ILE A 649 -34.83 23.83 -18.69
C ILE A 649 -34.78 22.68 -17.69
N PHE A 650 -34.76 22.99 -16.40
CA PHE A 650 -34.79 21.97 -15.33
C PHE A 650 -36.04 21.09 -15.42
N GLY A 651 -37.22 21.69 -15.63
CA GLY A 651 -38.46 20.96 -15.79
C GLY A 651 -38.46 20.00 -16.98
N ARG A 652 -37.87 20.41 -18.12
CA ARG A 652 -37.73 19.54 -19.29
C ARG A 652 -36.81 18.35 -19.02
N GLU A 653 -35.63 18.59 -18.47
CA GLU A 653 -34.67 17.53 -18.15
C GLU A 653 -35.23 16.55 -17.10
N LEU A 654 -35.94 17.07 -16.09
CA LEU A 654 -36.62 16.26 -15.07
C LEU A 654 -37.73 15.41 -15.66
N ASN A 655 -38.56 15.97 -16.54
CA ASN A 655 -39.63 15.23 -17.21
C ASN A 655 -39.10 14.10 -18.11
N ALA A 656 -37.85 14.20 -18.58
CA ALA A 656 -37.18 13.16 -19.34
C ALA A 656 -36.65 12.00 -18.47
N CYS A 657 -36.66 12.11 -17.14
CA CYS A 657 -36.18 11.09 -16.20
C CYS A 657 -37.16 9.90 -16.04
N GLN A 658 -37.45 9.20 -17.15
CA GLN A 658 -38.39 8.08 -17.21
C GLN A 658 -37.71 6.86 -17.84
N ASN A 659 -36.84 6.19 -17.08
CA ASN A 659 -35.83 5.22 -17.55
C ASN A 659 -34.90 5.81 -18.63
N ASN A 660 -34.59 7.09 -18.49
CA ASN A 660 -33.73 7.88 -19.36
C ASN A 660 -33.14 9.04 -18.54
N ASN A 661 -32.14 9.75 -19.05
CA ASN A 661 -31.49 10.89 -18.37
C ASN A 661 -31.06 10.55 -16.93
N VAL A 662 -30.39 9.41 -16.78
CA VAL A 662 -29.90 8.91 -15.49
C VAL A 662 -28.92 9.88 -14.84
N GLU A 663 -28.15 10.61 -15.64
CA GLU A 663 -27.24 11.65 -15.19
C GLU A 663 -27.98 12.77 -14.47
N PHE A 664 -29.10 13.23 -15.03
CA PHE A 664 -29.89 14.31 -14.41
C PHE A 664 -30.53 13.87 -13.10
N SER A 665 -31.05 12.64 -13.01
CA SER A 665 -31.54 12.10 -11.74
C SER A 665 -30.45 12.02 -10.68
N THR A 666 -29.28 11.51 -11.05
CA THR A 666 -28.12 11.44 -10.15
C THR A 666 -27.72 12.82 -9.64
N LEU A 667 -27.59 13.80 -10.53
CA LEU A 667 -27.17 15.14 -10.17
C LEU A 667 -28.27 15.90 -9.40
N CYS A 668 -29.56 15.68 -9.67
CA CYS A 668 -30.62 16.22 -8.82
C CYS A 668 -30.55 15.69 -7.39
N GLY A 669 -30.20 14.42 -7.21
CA GLY A 669 -29.91 13.85 -5.89
C GLY A 669 -28.73 14.53 -5.21
N ALA A 670 -27.61 14.70 -5.92
CA ALA A 670 -26.37 15.29 -5.39
C ALA A 670 -26.49 16.79 -5.10
N TYR A 671 -27.25 17.53 -5.91
CA TYR A 671 -27.42 18.98 -5.82
C TYR A 671 -28.76 19.39 -5.18
N LEU A 672 -29.37 18.52 -4.36
CA LEU A 672 -30.70 18.75 -3.79
C LEU A 672 -30.77 20.02 -2.90
N ALA A 673 -29.70 20.33 -2.16
CA ALA A 673 -29.63 21.55 -1.35
C ALA A 673 -29.51 22.82 -2.20
N GLN A 674 -28.85 22.69 -3.36
CA GLN A 674 -28.72 23.75 -4.34
C GLN A 674 -30.06 24.01 -5.02
N LEU A 675 -30.86 22.97 -5.30
CA LEU A 675 -32.24 23.12 -5.77
C LEU A 675 -33.11 23.85 -4.73
N GLU A 676 -32.98 23.51 -3.44
CA GLU A 676 -33.70 24.21 -2.37
C GLU A 676 -33.34 25.70 -2.30
N PHE A 677 -32.05 26.04 -2.47
CA PHE A 677 -31.61 27.44 -2.57
C PHE A 677 -32.20 28.15 -3.80
N LEU A 678 -32.24 27.50 -4.95
CA LEU A 678 -32.76 28.07 -6.20
C LEU A 678 -34.27 28.34 -6.12
N ASP A 679 -35.04 27.39 -5.58
CA ASP A 679 -36.45 27.55 -5.27
C ASP A 679 -36.93 26.41 -4.34
N ALA A 680 -37.10 26.73 -3.06
CA ALA A 680 -37.54 25.80 -2.03
C ALA A 680 -38.95 25.25 -2.29
N LYS A 681 -39.84 26.06 -2.86
CA LYS A 681 -41.22 25.65 -3.17
C LYS A 681 -41.22 24.66 -4.33
N TRP A 682 -40.53 24.99 -5.42
CA TRP A 682 -40.36 24.11 -6.57
C TRP A 682 -39.75 22.78 -6.15
N THR A 683 -38.67 22.80 -5.37
CA THR A 683 -38.00 21.58 -4.88
C THR A 683 -38.95 20.71 -4.08
N THR A 684 -39.70 21.30 -3.15
CA THR A 684 -40.69 20.59 -2.33
C THR A 684 -41.78 19.93 -3.19
N GLU A 685 -42.33 20.66 -4.16
CA GLU A 685 -43.36 20.15 -5.07
C GLU A 685 -42.83 19.03 -5.99
N HIS A 686 -41.53 19.04 -6.30
CA HIS A 686 -40.93 18.14 -7.29
C HIS A 686 -40.21 16.92 -6.68
N ILE A 687 -40.17 16.74 -5.35
CA ILE A 687 -39.60 15.54 -4.71
C ILE A 687 -40.09 14.21 -5.33
N PRO A 688 -41.39 14.00 -5.62
CA PRO A 688 -41.87 12.76 -6.23
C PRO A 688 -41.36 12.52 -7.66
N TYR A 689 -40.90 13.57 -8.36
CA TYR A 689 -40.38 13.50 -9.71
C TYR A 689 -38.84 13.41 -9.73
N ILE A 690 -38.17 14.01 -8.75
CA ILE A 690 -36.73 13.85 -8.52
C ILE A 690 -36.42 12.41 -8.10
N PHE A 691 -37.29 11.82 -7.28
CA PHE A 691 -37.20 10.44 -6.80
C PHE A 691 -38.42 9.62 -7.28
N PRO A 692 -38.50 9.32 -8.59
CA PRO A 692 -39.71 8.78 -9.19
C PRO A 692 -39.83 7.28 -8.95
N GLU A 693 -40.63 6.88 -7.96
CA GLU A 693 -40.85 5.46 -7.61
C GLU A 693 -41.33 4.60 -8.80
N ALA A 694 -42.07 5.20 -9.74
CA ALA A 694 -42.52 4.53 -10.97
C ALA A 694 -41.38 4.20 -11.96
N PHE A 695 -40.21 4.83 -11.81
CA PHE A 695 -39.02 4.65 -12.66
C PHE A 695 -37.81 4.25 -11.79
N PRO A 696 -37.68 2.96 -11.42
CA PRO A 696 -36.69 2.51 -10.45
C PRO A 696 -35.23 2.81 -10.80
N ILE A 697 -34.89 2.89 -12.10
CA ILE A 697 -33.55 3.28 -12.56
C ILE A 697 -33.23 4.71 -12.11
N ASN A 698 -34.15 5.65 -12.37
CA ASN A 698 -33.99 7.05 -12.00
C ASN A 698 -34.08 7.27 -10.49
N ASP A 699 -34.99 6.57 -9.79
CA ASP A 699 -35.09 6.63 -8.33
C ASP A 699 -33.78 6.17 -7.66
N GLN A 700 -33.23 5.03 -8.08
CA GLN A 700 -31.95 4.52 -7.56
C GLN A 700 -30.77 5.44 -7.90
N ALA A 701 -30.76 6.02 -9.10
CA ALA A 701 -29.73 6.97 -9.51
C ALA A 701 -29.75 8.26 -8.65
N ALA A 702 -30.94 8.82 -8.42
CA ALA A 702 -31.12 9.97 -7.53
C ALA A 702 -30.74 9.64 -6.09
N VAL A 703 -31.10 8.46 -5.59
CA VAL A 703 -30.68 7.97 -4.26
C VAL A 703 -29.16 7.79 -4.16
N ALA A 704 -28.50 7.30 -5.22
CA ALA A 704 -27.05 7.21 -5.24
C ALA A 704 -26.41 8.62 -5.22
N GLY A 705 -26.99 9.57 -5.97
CA GLY A 705 -26.58 10.97 -5.95
C GLY A 705 -26.71 11.63 -4.57
N LEU A 706 -27.78 11.31 -3.82
CA LEU A 706 -27.97 11.81 -2.45
C LEU A 706 -26.77 11.55 -1.54
N ALA A 707 -25.95 10.52 -1.77
CA ALA A 707 -24.74 10.28 -1.00
C ALA A 707 -23.81 11.51 -0.93
N TYR A 708 -23.81 12.35 -1.98
CA TYR A 708 -22.95 13.52 -2.15
C TYR A 708 -23.60 14.85 -1.77
N ALA A 709 -24.89 14.87 -1.41
CA ALA A 709 -25.61 16.09 -1.09
C ALA A 709 -25.28 16.65 0.30
N ALA A 710 -25.35 17.97 0.50
CA ALA A 710 -25.27 18.53 1.85
C ALA A 710 -26.44 18.02 2.72
N PHE A 711 -26.18 17.77 4.01
CA PHE A 711 -27.24 17.46 4.95
C PHE A 711 -27.87 18.76 5.48
N THR A 712 -29.19 18.90 5.35
CA THR A 712 -29.97 19.94 6.06
C THR A 712 -31.21 19.30 6.69
N ARG A 713 -31.69 19.88 7.79
CA ARG A 713 -32.90 19.41 8.47
C ARG A 713 -34.13 19.46 7.57
N HIS A 714 -34.25 20.49 6.74
CA HIS A 714 -35.38 20.65 5.83
C HIS A 714 -35.37 19.58 4.73
N ILE A 715 -34.24 19.37 4.06
CA ILE A 715 -34.11 18.33 3.03
C ILE A 715 -34.40 16.96 3.61
N TYR A 716 -33.88 16.65 4.80
CA TYR A 716 -34.15 15.37 5.44
C TYR A 716 -35.65 15.16 5.68
N ASP A 717 -36.37 16.18 6.17
CA ASP A 717 -37.83 16.14 6.34
C ASP A 717 -38.57 15.93 5.00
N LEU A 718 -38.15 16.59 3.92
CA LEU A 718 -38.69 16.36 2.58
C LEU A 718 -38.51 14.90 2.13
N LEU A 719 -37.33 14.32 2.33
CA LEU A 719 -37.02 12.94 1.96
C LEU A 719 -37.84 11.92 2.77
N ILE A 720 -38.08 12.20 4.06
CA ILE A 720 -38.93 11.36 4.91
C ILE A 720 -40.40 11.44 4.47
N ARG A 721 -40.94 12.64 4.24
CA ARG A 721 -42.33 12.83 3.77
C ARG A 721 -42.56 12.14 2.42
N GLY A 722 -41.56 12.17 1.54
CA GLY A 722 -41.58 11.47 0.26
C GLY A 722 -41.33 9.95 0.35
N ARG A 723 -41.04 9.41 1.54
CA ARG A 723 -40.64 8.01 1.79
C ARG A 723 -39.39 7.58 1.03
N ILE A 724 -38.52 8.52 0.66
CA ILE A 724 -37.33 8.28 -0.18
C ILE A 724 -36.32 7.43 0.59
N ILE A 725 -36.03 7.82 1.84
CA ILE A 725 -35.09 7.09 2.71
C ILE A 725 -35.62 5.69 3.03
N ASP A 726 -36.93 5.55 3.22
CA ASP A 726 -37.58 4.25 3.46
C ASP A 726 -37.35 3.29 2.27
N ARG A 727 -37.53 3.76 1.03
CA ARG A 727 -37.26 2.96 -0.17
C ARG A 727 -35.77 2.68 -0.33
N ALA A 728 -34.93 3.70 -0.17
CA ALA A 728 -33.48 3.60 -0.33
C ALA A 728 -32.84 2.52 0.54
N LEU A 729 -33.34 2.32 1.77
CA LEU A 729 -32.87 1.27 2.68
C LEU A 729 -33.07 -0.15 2.13
N HIS A 730 -33.98 -0.35 1.17
CA HIS A 730 -34.29 -1.63 0.54
C HIS A 730 -33.54 -1.85 -0.78
N TYR A 731 -32.82 -0.84 -1.29
CA TYR A 731 -32.05 -0.96 -2.52
C TYR A 731 -30.70 -1.64 -2.32
N ASP A 732 -30.24 -2.35 -3.36
CA ASP A 732 -28.89 -2.88 -3.47
C ASP A 732 -27.98 -1.79 -4.08
N LEU A 733 -27.53 -0.88 -3.21
CA LEU A 733 -26.73 0.29 -3.59
C LEU A 733 -25.27 -0.12 -3.85
N LYS A 734 -24.93 -0.42 -5.12
CA LYS A 734 -23.62 -0.95 -5.56
C LYS A 734 -22.51 0.09 -5.80
N GLY A 735 -22.82 1.37 -5.71
CA GLY A 735 -21.84 2.47 -5.86
C GLY A 735 -20.87 2.51 -4.68
N ARG A 736 -19.70 3.14 -4.86
CA ARG A 736 -18.69 3.27 -3.79
C ARG A 736 -19.33 3.95 -2.57
N GLU A 737 -19.43 3.22 -1.45
CA GLU A 737 -19.92 3.73 -0.15
C GLU A 737 -21.37 4.25 -0.14
N ALA A 738 -22.18 3.99 -1.17
CA ALA A 738 -23.52 4.59 -1.31
C ALA A 738 -24.48 4.22 -0.15
N ARG A 739 -24.44 2.96 0.30
CA ARG A 739 -25.19 2.50 1.49
C ARG A 739 -24.67 3.14 2.77
N GLU A 740 -23.35 3.25 2.93
CA GLU A 740 -22.72 3.83 4.11
C GLU A 740 -23.09 5.31 4.26
N LYS A 741 -23.14 6.06 3.16
CA LYS A 741 -23.56 7.47 3.13
C LYS A 741 -25.04 7.65 3.44
N LEU A 742 -25.90 6.71 3.05
CA LEU A 742 -27.32 6.72 3.47
C LEU A 742 -27.43 6.54 4.99
N LEU A 743 -26.68 5.58 5.56
CA LEU A 743 -26.65 5.34 7.01
C LEU A 743 -26.07 6.53 7.77
N GLU A 744 -25.05 7.19 7.24
CA GLU A 744 -24.48 8.41 7.80
C GLU A 744 -25.54 9.52 7.95
N ARG A 745 -26.40 9.71 6.94
CA ARG A 745 -27.51 10.68 7.02
C ARG A 745 -28.54 10.33 8.08
N ILE A 746 -28.90 9.05 8.19
CA ILE A 746 -29.86 8.58 9.20
C ILE A 746 -29.28 8.76 10.61
N ALA A 747 -28.01 8.39 10.79
CA ALA A 747 -27.29 8.58 12.05
C ALA A 747 -27.20 10.07 12.43
N ALA A 748 -26.88 10.94 11.48
CA ALA A 748 -26.80 12.37 11.71
C ALA A 748 -28.17 12.98 12.08
N ALA A 749 -29.24 12.60 11.36
CA ALA A 749 -30.61 12.99 11.69
C ALA A 749 -31.05 12.52 13.08
N TYR A 750 -30.61 11.32 13.49
CA TYR A 750 -30.88 10.79 14.82
C TYR A 750 -30.22 11.63 15.91
N VAL A 751 -28.93 11.94 15.75
CA VAL A 751 -28.18 12.76 16.72
C VAL A 751 -28.78 14.16 16.82
N TRP A 752 -29.17 14.78 15.71
CA TRP A 752 -29.82 16.10 15.71
C TRP A 752 -31.30 16.11 16.13
N GLY A 753 -31.84 14.97 16.58
CA GLY A 753 -33.20 14.88 17.11
C GLY A 753 -34.31 14.98 16.07
N ILE A 754 -33.98 14.76 14.81
CA ILE A 754 -34.95 14.64 13.71
C ILE A 754 -35.51 13.22 13.67
N GLU A 755 -34.67 12.22 13.96
CA GLU A 755 -35.03 10.80 14.01
C GLU A 755 -35.02 10.24 15.44
N THR A 756 -35.71 9.11 15.62
CA THR A 756 -35.76 8.34 16.87
C THR A 756 -35.45 6.87 16.61
N LEU A 757 -34.96 6.14 17.62
CA LEU A 757 -34.67 4.70 17.48
C LEU A 757 -35.92 3.84 17.18
N ASP A 758 -37.11 4.33 17.52
CA ASP A 758 -38.37 3.67 17.21
C ASP A 758 -38.91 3.97 15.81
N SER A 759 -38.18 4.77 15.02
CA SER A 759 -38.65 5.12 13.68
C SER A 759 -38.57 3.92 12.74
N PRO A 760 -39.51 3.78 11.77
CA PRO A 760 -39.44 2.72 10.76
C PRO A 760 -38.08 2.50 10.08
N ARG A 761 -37.22 3.53 9.97
CA ARG A 761 -35.87 3.39 9.40
C ARG A 761 -34.93 2.66 10.33
N PHE A 762 -34.88 3.01 11.61
CA PHE A 762 -34.13 2.22 12.59
C PHE A 762 -34.74 0.83 12.76
N GLN A 763 -36.07 0.68 12.74
CA GLN A 763 -36.72 -0.64 12.72
C GLN A 763 -36.25 -1.47 11.52
N THR A 764 -36.08 -0.87 10.34
CA THR A 764 -35.57 -1.54 9.14
C THR A 764 -34.10 -1.91 9.30
N ILE A 765 -33.26 -1.00 9.82
CA ILE A 765 -31.83 -1.25 10.05
C ILE A 765 -31.64 -2.42 11.03
N PHE A 766 -32.31 -2.38 12.19
CA PHE A 766 -32.25 -3.47 13.18
C PHE A 766 -32.92 -4.76 12.66
N GLY A 767 -33.99 -4.65 11.87
CA GLY A 767 -34.73 -5.80 11.34
C GLY A 767 -34.08 -6.51 10.15
N ARG A 768 -33.07 -5.92 9.50
CA ARG A 768 -32.30 -6.56 8.42
C ARG A 768 -31.30 -7.59 8.92
N HIS A 769 -30.97 -7.56 10.21
CA HIS A 769 -29.93 -8.40 10.81
C HIS A 769 -28.55 -8.31 10.13
N ASP A 770 -28.26 -7.17 9.49
CA ASP A 770 -26.95 -6.90 8.89
C ASP A 770 -26.08 -6.10 9.86
N VAL A 771 -25.12 -6.79 10.46
CA VAL A 771 -24.22 -6.23 11.49
C VAL A 771 -23.43 -5.03 10.96
N LYS A 772 -23.09 -5.03 9.66
CA LYS A 772 -22.29 -3.96 9.05
C LYS A 772 -23.01 -2.61 9.05
N ASP A 773 -24.34 -2.60 8.95
CA ASP A 773 -25.10 -1.35 9.01
C ASP A 773 -24.96 -0.69 10.39
N LEU A 774 -25.04 -1.49 11.46
CA LEU A 774 -24.94 -1.02 12.84
C LEU A 774 -23.50 -0.61 13.18
N GLU A 775 -22.50 -1.32 12.65
CA GLU A 775 -21.08 -0.92 12.72
C GLU A 775 -20.85 0.42 12.02
N GLN A 776 -21.44 0.64 10.84
CA GLN A 776 -21.33 1.91 10.12
C GLN A 776 -21.98 3.07 10.89
N VAL A 777 -23.19 2.88 11.43
CA VAL A 777 -23.83 3.90 12.29
C VAL A 777 -22.96 4.19 13.51
N THR A 778 -22.40 3.16 14.14
CA THR A 778 -21.47 3.30 15.27
C THR A 778 -20.24 4.13 14.91
N TRP A 779 -19.62 3.86 13.76
CA TRP A 779 -18.47 4.62 13.27
C TRP A 779 -18.83 6.10 13.08
N VAL A 780 -19.97 6.41 12.44
CA VAL A 780 -20.43 7.79 12.25
C VAL A 780 -20.59 8.51 13.58
N LEU A 781 -21.28 7.88 14.54
CA LEU A 781 -21.44 8.45 15.88
C LEU A 781 -20.08 8.68 16.56
N TRP A 782 -19.11 7.78 16.41
CA TRP A 782 -17.76 7.96 16.95
C TRP A 782 -16.98 9.11 16.32
N THR A 783 -17.19 9.44 15.04
CA THR A 783 -16.50 10.58 14.38
C THR A 783 -16.86 11.93 15.00
N LEU A 784 -18.00 12.05 15.69
CA LEU A 784 -18.45 13.30 16.31
C LEU A 784 -17.64 13.71 17.56
N ARG A 785 -16.76 12.85 18.09
CA ARG A 785 -16.06 13.07 19.37
C ARG A 785 -15.14 14.30 19.39
N HIS A 786 -14.70 14.74 18.21
CA HIS A 786 -13.85 15.92 18.03
C HIS A 786 -14.66 17.20 17.81
N GLN A 787 -15.98 17.13 17.88
CA GLN A 787 -16.90 18.26 17.72
C GLN A 787 -17.57 18.60 19.06
N SER A 788 -17.99 19.86 19.23
CA SER A 788 -18.80 20.25 20.38
C SER A 788 -20.23 19.72 20.22
N ILE A 789 -20.60 18.72 21.00
CA ILE A 789 -21.97 18.17 21.06
C ILE A 789 -22.69 18.60 22.35
N THR A 790 -24.02 18.66 22.28
CA THR A 790 -24.92 18.97 23.42
C THR A 790 -25.17 17.73 24.28
N GLU A 791 -25.65 17.93 25.52
CA GLU A 791 -26.04 16.84 26.42
C GLU A 791 -27.12 15.94 25.80
N ASP A 792 -28.10 16.51 25.10
CA ASP A 792 -29.14 15.76 24.39
C ASP A 792 -28.57 14.87 23.27
N GLN A 793 -27.54 15.36 22.56
CA GLN A 793 -26.86 14.60 21.51
C GLN A 793 -26.04 13.45 22.09
N GLN A 794 -25.35 13.70 23.19
CA GLN A 794 -24.61 12.68 23.93
C GLN A 794 -25.56 11.59 24.44
N GLU A 795 -26.70 11.97 25.02
CA GLU A 795 -27.75 11.07 25.48
C GLU A 795 -28.26 10.16 24.35
N ARG A 796 -28.45 10.71 23.15
CA ARG A 796 -28.85 9.93 21.97
C ARG A 796 -27.81 8.90 21.58
N VAL A 797 -26.52 9.22 21.64
CA VAL A 797 -25.46 8.23 21.36
C VAL A 797 -25.52 7.08 22.37
N LEU A 798 -25.71 7.37 23.66
CA LEU A 798 -25.84 6.34 24.70
C LEU A 798 -27.11 5.48 24.51
N ALA A 799 -28.24 6.08 24.14
CA ALA A 799 -29.47 5.36 23.86
C ALA A 799 -29.34 4.42 22.64
N PHE A 800 -28.61 4.84 21.61
CA PHE A 800 -28.31 3.98 20.45
C PHE A 800 -27.45 2.80 20.86
N TRP A 801 -26.40 3.04 21.65
CA TRP A 801 -25.54 2.00 22.17
C TRP A 801 -26.35 0.97 22.98
N GLU A 802 -27.19 1.42 23.90
CA GLU A 802 -28.08 0.57 24.69
C GLU A 802 -29.01 -0.29 23.82
N ARG A 803 -29.57 0.31 22.77
CA ARG A 803 -30.42 -0.40 21.81
C ARG A 803 -29.66 -1.49 21.06
N CYS A 804 -28.43 -1.23 20.61
CA CYS A 804 -27.59 -2.21 19.93
C CYS A 804 -27.15 -3.36 20.84
N VAL A 805 -26.85 -3.09 22.10
CA VAL A 805 -26.56 -4.14 23.10
C VAL A 805 -27.76 -5.06 23.27
N ASN A 806 -28.94 -4.48 23.51
CA ASN A 806 -30.18 -5.26 23.66
C ASN A 806 -30.50 -6.07 22.40
N TRP A 807 -30.33 -5.48 21.23
CA TRP A 807 -30.52 -6.15 19.94
C TRP A 807 -29.54 -7.31 19.75
N SER A 808 -28.26 -7.13 20.04
CA SER A 808 -27.23 -8.19 19.95
C SER A 808 -27.56 -9.41 20.83
N HIS A 809 -28.24 -9.19 21.96
CA HIS A 809 -28.73 -10.27 22.83
C HIS A 809 -29.98 -10.98 22.32
N THR A 810 -30.73 -10.38 21.39
CA THR A 810 -31.89 -11.05 20.75
C THR A 810 -31.50 -11.94 19.57
N GLU A 811 -30.27 -11.81 19.07
CA GLU A 811 -29.73 -12.64 17.99
C GLU A 811 -29.39 -14.05 18.45
N THR A 812 -29.41 -15.02 17.53
CA THR A 812 -29.06 -16.42 17.82
C THR A 812 -27.61 -16.59 18.28
N VAL A 813 -26.73 -15.72 17.79
CA VAL A 813 -25.32 -15.63 18.20
C VAL A 813 -25.03 -14.16 18.48
N VAL A 814 -24.52 -13.87 19.68
CA VAL A 814 -24.14 -12.51 20.08
C VAL A 814 -23.16 -11.94 19.05
N CYS A 815 -23.50 -10.79 18.47
CA CYS A 815 -22.71 -10.13 17.44
C CYS A 815 -21.47 -9.47 18.05
N ALA A 816 -20.40 -10.25 18.18
CA ALA A 816 -19.20 -9.82 18.87
C ALA A 816 -18.45 -8.69 18.14
N SER A 817 -18.51 -8.62 16.81
CA SER A 817 -17.92 -7.52 16.03
C SER A 817 -18.61 -6.18 16.30
N LEU A 818 -19.95 -6.15 16.35
CA LEU A 818 -20.72 -4.96 16.72
C LEU A 818 -20.45 -4.51 18.16
N LEU A 819 -20.43 -5.44 19.12
CA LEU A 819 -20.09 -5.10 20.50
C LEU A 819 -18.66 -4.55 20.62
N SER A 820 -17.74 -5.04 19.79
CA SER A 820 -16.40 -4.47 19.64
C SER A 820 -16.46 -3.04 19.10
N ALA A 821 -17.16 -2.79 17.99
CA ALA A 821 -17.28 -1.45 17.40
C ALA A 821 -17.91 -0.43 18.37
N LEU A 822 -18.92 -0.84 19.14
CA LEU A 822 -19.61 0.01 20.12
C LEU A 822 -18.69 0.48 21.25
N SER A 823 -17.58 -0.23 21.53
CA SER A 823 -16.62 0.20 22.55
C SER A 823 -15.99 1.55 22.22
N ALA A 824 -15.92 1.93 20.94
CA ALA A 824 -15.45 3.24 20.51
C ALA A 824 -16.31 4.40 21.06
N LEU A 825 -17.60 4.15 21.36
CA LEU A 825 -18.51 5.16 21.90
C LEU A 825 -18.27 5.45 23.39
N ALA A 826 -17.35 4.75 24.07
CA ALA A 826 -16.98 5.01 25.46
C ALA A 826 -16.52 6.46 25.71
N THR A 827 -16.03 7.14 24.67
CA THR A 827 -15.67 8.57 24.70
C THR A 827 -16.83 9.49 25.10
N TYR A 828 -18.08 9.06 24.87
CA TYR A 828 -19.29 9.80 25.22
C TYR A 828 -19.79 9.55 26.64
N ILE A 829 -19.10 8.73 27.43
CA ILE A 829 -19.42 8.60 28.86
C ILE A 829 -18.70 9.73 29.59
N ALA A 830 -19.46 10.68 30.14
CA ALA A 830 -18.91 11.78 30.94
C ALA A 830 -18.67 11.37 32.40
N ALA A 831 -19.59 10.61 32.98
CA ALA A 831 -19.48 10.01 34.30
C ALA A 831 -20.06 8.59 34.28
N VAL A 832 -19.51 7.69 35.09
CA VAL A 832 -19.92 6.28 35.12
C VAL A 832 -21.02 6.07 36.16
N ASP A 833 -22.24 6.45 35.79
CA ASP A 833 -23.45 6.07 36.53
C ASP A 833 -23.83 4.60 36.26
N GLU A 834 -24.97 4.14 36.79
CA GLU A 834 -25.43 2.75 36.62
C GLU A 834 -25.57 2.38 35.13
N ARG A 835 -26.03 3.32 34.30
CA ARG A 835 -26.21 3.11 32.87
C ARG A 835 -24.87 3.04 32.14
N GLY A 836 -23.98 4.00 32.35
CA GLY A 836 -22.64 4.00 31.77
C GLY A 836 -21.85 2.75 32.14
N ARG A 837 -21.97 2.30 33.40
CA ARG A 837 -21.37 1.03 33.85
C ARG A 837 -21.92 -0.17 33.09
N SER A 838 -23.24 -0.27 32.91
CA SER A 838 -23.87 -1.38 32.19
C SER A 838 -23.42 -1.44 30.72
N LEU A 839 -23.35 -0.28 30.04
CA LEU A 839 -22.91 -0.19 28.64
C LEU A 839 -21.46 -0.63 28.47
N LEU A 840 -20.56 -0.14 29.34
CA LEU A 840 -19.16 -0.52 29.34
C LEU A 840 -18.95 -2.01 29.60
N LEU A 841 -19.70 -2.59 30.55
CA LEU A 841 -19.63 -4.02 30.84
C LEU A 841 -20.10 -4.89 29.66
N ALA A 842 -21.09 -4.43 28.90
CA ALA A 842 -21.61 -5.17 27.74
C ALA A 842 -20.58 -5.27 26.60
N VAL A 843 -19.76 -4.24 26.38
CA VAL A 843 -18.76 -4.23 25.28
C VAL A 843 -17.40 -4.75 25.70
N ALA A 844 -17.02 -4.59 26.97
CA ALA A 844 -15.72 -4.95 27.51
C ALA A 844 -15.22 -6.35 27.08
N PRO A 845 -16.06 -7.41 27.09
CA PRO A 845 -15.63 -8.74 26.67
C PRO A 845 -15.23 -8.89 25.18
N HIS A 846 -15.62 -7.94 24.33
CA HIS A 846 -15.57 -8.07 22.88
C HIS A 846 -14.54 -7.14 22.21
N VAL A 847 -13.95 -6.22 22.97
CA VAL A 847 -13.08 -5.16 22.46
C VAL A 847 -11.85 -5.68 21.68
N GLY A 848 -11.33 -6.87 22.05
CA GLY A 848 -10.19 -7.49 21.39
C GLY A 848 -10.44 -8.00 19.96
N ILE A 849 -11.70 -8.12 19.52
CA ILE A 849 -12.07 -8.70 18.23
C ILE A 849 -11.86 -7.71 17.07
N GLY A 850 -12.19 -6.43 17.27
CA GLY A 850 -12.04 -5.36 16.28
C GLY A 850 -10.77 -4.52 16.43
N HIS A 851 -9.80 -4.98 17.22
CA HIS A 851 -8.58 -4.24 17.58
C HIS A 851 -8.81 -2.89 18.30
N HIS A 852 -9.95 -2.70 18.99
CA HIS A 852 -10.31 -1.45 19.70
C HIS A 852 -9.78 -1.36 21.15
N THR A 853 -8.95 -2.32 21.57
CA THR A 853 -8.47 -2.46 22.95
C THR A 853 -7.73 -1.23 23.43
N TYR A 854 -6.97 -0.60 22.53
CA TYR A 854 -6.17 0.57 22.83
C TYR A 854 -7.03 1.79 23.16
N GLU A 855 -7.96 2.16 22.28
CA GLU A 855 -8.83 3.32 22.49
C GLU A 855 -9.74 3.10 23.71
N PHE A 856 -10.25 1.89 23.89
CA PHE A 856 -11.13 1.60 25.02
C PHE A 856 -10.40 1.73 26.37
N VAL A 857 -9.17 1.22 26.48
CA VAL A 857 -8.36 1.35 27.70
C VAL A 857 -8.04 2.81 28.02
N ASP A 858 -7.82 3.65 27.00
CA ASP A 858 -7.61 5.09 27.18
C ASP A 858 -8.86 5.78 27.76
N GLU A 859 -10.05 5.43 27.26
CA GLU A 859 -11.30 5.96 27.79
C GLU A 859 -11.59 5.48 29.22
N LEU A 860 -11.27 4.22 29.54
CA LEU A 860 -11.33 3.73 30.92
C LEU A 860 -10.37 4.50 31.84
N LEU A 861 -9.15 4.80 31.38
CA LEU A 861 -8.18 5.61 32.13
C LEU A 861 -8.71 7.02 32.41
N ARG A 862 -9.31 7.68 31.41
CA ARG A 862 -9.94 9.00 31.58
C ARG A 862 -11.01 8.98 32.68
N LEU A 863 -11.79 7.90 32.78
CA LEU A 863 -12.90 7.74 33.72
C LEU A 863 -12.50 7.21 35.10
N ALA A 864 -11.32 6.58 35.20
CA ALA A 864 -10.87 5.84 36.39
C ALA A 864 -10.78 6.68 37.66
N VAL A 865 -10.39 7.95 37.57
CA VAL A 865 -10.21 8.82 38.74
C VAL A 865 -11.53 9.11 39.44
N GLN A 866 -12.60 9.35 38.68
CA GLN A 866 -13.90 9.72 39.23
C GLN A 866 -14.73 8.49 39.64
N ASN A 867 -14.55 7.36 38.95
CA ASN A 867 -15.38 6.16 39.14
C ASN A 867 -14.55 4.86 39.26
N PRO A 868 -13.61 4.79 40.21
CA PRO A 868 -12.64 3.70 40.30
C PRO A 868 -13.31 2.33 40.48
N SER A 869 -14.39 2.22 41.26
CA SER A 869 -15.12 0.95 41.45
C SER A 869 -15.71 0.39 40.17
N ALA A 870 -16.41 1.23 39.39
CA ALA A 870 -17.09 0.80 38.18
C ALA A 870 -16.09 0.45 37.08
N ILE A 871 -15.05 1.29 36.90
CA ILE A 871 -14.01 1.04 35.90
C ILE A 871 -13.20 -0.22 36.21
N THR A 872 -12.96 -0.50 37.49
CA THR A 872 -12.32 -1.75 37.92
C THR A 872 -13.12 -2.96 37.44
N GLU A 873 -14.44 -2.96 37.62
CA GLU A 873 -15.28 -4.09 37.22
C GLU A 873 -15.35 -4.26 35.69
N VAL A 874 -15.45 -3.15 34.96
CA VAL A 874 -15.41 -3.14 33.48
C VAL A 874 -14.09 -3.72 32.98
N LEU A 875 -12.97 -3.26 33.56
CA LEU A 875 -11.65 -3.71 33.19
C LEU A 875 -11.44 -5.20 33.56
N GLU A 876 -11.95 -5.62 34.72
CA GLU A 876 -11.98 -7.04 35.12
C GLU A 876 -12.72 -7.86 34.06
N SER A 877 -13.89 -7.42 33.60
CA SER A 877 -14.67 -8.10 32.55
C SER A 877 -13.92 -8.18 31.21
N MET A 878 -13.28 -7.08 30.78
CA MET A 878 -12.50 -7.02 29.54
C MET A 878 -11.34 -8.01 29.57
N ILE A 879 -10.48 -7.88 30.58
CA ILE A 879 -9.35 -8.78 30.80
C ILE A 879 -9.84 -10.22 30.96
N ALA A 880 -11.04 -10.39 31.53
CA ALA A 880 -11.57 -11.71 31.76
C ALA A 880 -11.92 -12.47 30.49
N ALA A 881 -12.48 -11.78 29.51
CA ALA A 881 -12.82 -12.36 28.23
C ALA A 881 -11.62 -12.44 27.27
N HIS A 882 -10.77 -11.40 27.27
CA HIS A 882 -9.60 -11.31 26.43
C HIS A 882 -8.52 -10.46 27.10
N ALA A 883 -7.48 -11.11 27.63
CA ALA A 883 -6.33 -10.41 28.17
C ALA A 883 -5.55 -9.74 27.01
N PRO A 884 -5.26 -8.43 27.08
CA PRO A 884 -4.49 -7.76 26.03
C PRO A 884 -3.10 -8.39 25.84
N GLU A 885 -2.69 -8.60 24.59
CA GLU A 885 -1.38 -9.18 24.23
C GLU A 885 -0.27 -8.12 24.13
N TYR A 886 -0.65 -6.83 24.09
CA TYR A 886 0.26 -5.69 24.03
C TYR A 886 -0.35 -4.48 24.77
N ASP A 887 0.48 -3.73 25.51
CA ASP A 887 0.09 -2.46 26.15
C ASP A 887 0.71 -1.27 25.40
N TYR A 888 -0.04 -0.69 24.47
CA TYR A 888 0.40 0.44 23.68
C TYR A 888 0.57 1.70 24.57
N GLU A 889 1.75 2.32 24.54
CA GLU A 889 2.13 3.50 25.34
C GLU A 889 1.98 3.35 26.88
N GLY A 890 1.88 2.12 27.37
CA GLY A 890 1.72 1.83 28.80
C GLY A 890 0.40 2.32 29.39
N ARG A 891 -0.69 2.37 28.60
CA ARG A 891 -1.98 2.93 29.02
C ARG A 891 -2.72 2.00 29.99
N LEU A 892 -2.68 0.70 29.75
CA LEU A 892 -3.24 -0.27 30.69
C LEU A 892 -2.47 -0.22 32.01
N TYR A 893 -1.14 -0.03 31.96
CA TYR A 893 -0.31 0.13 33.16
C TYR A 893 -0.75 1.36 33.96
N LYS A 894 -0.88 2.51 33.30
CA LYS A 894 -1.36 3.77 33.92
C LYS A 894 -2.76 3.63 34.51
N LEU A 895 -3.66 2.92 33.82
CA LEU A 895 -5.01 2.65 34.29
C LEU A 895 -5.00 1.84 35.58
N LEU A 896 -4.29 0.71 35.61
CA LEU A 896 -4.17 -0.13 36.80
C LEU A 896 -3.51 0.63 37.96
N GLN A 897 -2.47 1.44 37.69
CA GLN A 897 -1.81 2.27 38.70
C GLN A 897 -2.78 3.31 39.28
N THR A 898 -3.56 3.96 38.42
CA THR A 898 -4.57 4.95 38.81
C THR A 898 -5.66 4.32 39.67
N LEU A 899 -6.19 3.16 39.27
CA LEU A 899 -7.21 2.44 40.04
C LEU A 899 -6.69 2.05 41.44
N ALA A 900 -5.45 1.57 41.51
CA ALA A 900 -4.85 1.18 42.78
C ALA A 900 -4.62 2.37 43.72
N ALA A 901 -4.16 3.51 43.19
CA ALA A 901 -4.02 4.76 43.94
C ALA A 901 -5.38 5.28 44.46
N ASN A 902 -6.48 4.94 43.79
CA ASN A 902 -7.85 5.29 44.18
C ASN A 902 -8.56 4.19 44.98
N GLY A 903 -7.82 3.36 45.71
CA GLY A 903 -8.37 2.42 46.69
C GLY A 903 -8.87 1.09 46.13
N LYS A 904 -8.64 0.80 44.84
CA LYS A 904 -8.99 -0.47 44.17
C LYS A 904 -7.84 -1.47 44.15
N LYS A 905 -6.96 -1.35 45.13
CA LYS A 905 -5.71 -2.11 45.23
C LYS A 905 -5.96 -3.63 45.14
N ASN A 906 -6.95 -4.17 45.85
CA ASN A 906 -7.18 -5.61 45.88
C ASN A 906 -7.71 -6.14 44.54
N GLU A 907 -8.58 -5.38 43.89
CA GLU A 907 -9.15 -5.70 42.60
C GLU A 907 -8.10 -5.56 41.47
N VAL A 908 -7.28 -4.52 41.52
CA VAL A 908 -6.12 -4.35 40.63
C VAL A 908 -5.14 -5.50 40.76
N LEU A 909 -4.88 -5.99 41.98
CA LEU A 909 -4.03 -7.17 42.17
C LEU A 909 -4.61 -8.42 41.47
N ARG A 910 -5.95 -8.62 41.51
CA ARG A 910 -6.60 -9.71 40.77
C ARG A 910 -6.54 -9.55 39.25
N MET A 911 -6.69 -8.33 38.74
CA MET A 911 -6.57 -8.07 37.30
C MET A 911 -5.14 -8.24 36.82
N LEU A 912 -4.18 -7.76 37.62
CA LEU A 912 -2.77 -7.89 37.34
C LEU A 912 -2.42 -9.35 37.11
N ASP A 913 -2.89 -10.29 37.94
CA ASP A 913 -2.76 -11.77 37.75
C ASP A 913 -3.01 -12.23 36.31
N ARG A 914 -3.91 -11.54 35.60
CA ARG A 914 -4.30 -11.87 34.23
C ARG A 914 -3.55 -11.10 33.12
N VAL A 915 -2.70 -10.14 33.46
CA VAL A 915 -1.96 -9.31 32.49
C VAL A 915 -0.46 -9.19 32.75
N LEU A 916 0.12 -9.92 33.71
CA LEU A 916 1.54 -9.74 34.10
C LEU A 916 2.60 -10.04 33.05
N HIS A 917 2.27 -10.77 31.97
CA HIS A 917 3.16 -10.85 30.81
C HIS A 917 3.46 -9.49 30.16
N LEU A 918 2.63 -8.47 30.38
CA LEU A 918 2.83 -7.17 29.75
C LEU A 918 3.92 -6.37 30.48
N PRO A 919 4.78 -5.64 29.75
CA PRO A 919 5.84 -4.83 30.35
C PRO A 919 5.32 -3.88 31.44
N GLY A 920 6.04 -3.77 32.56
CA GLY A 920 5.69 -2.88 33.66
C GLY A 920 4.53 -3.36 34.55
N MET A 921 3.57 -4.17 34.07
CA MET A 921 2.46 -4.69 34.92
C MET A 921 2.97 -5.44 36.12
N HIS A 922 4.12 -6.07 35.93
CA HIS A 922 4.82 -6.61 37.03
C HIS A 922 5.07 -5.52 38.07
N ASP A 923 5.83 -4.44 37.79
CA ASP A 923 6.24 -3.27 38.65
C ASP A 923 5.23 -2.83 39.70
N LEU A 924 4.20 -2.09 39.29
CA LEU A 924 2.92 -2.76 39.30
C LEU A 924 2.47 -3.41 40.63
N PHE A 925 2.27 -4.72 40.50
CA PHE A 925 1.91 -5.67 41.54
C PHE A 925 2.81 -5.63 42.79
N ASN A 926 4.14 -5.42 42.66
CA ASN A 926 5.02 -5.44 43.86
C ASN A 926 4.93 -4.16 44.65
N GLU A 927 4.85 -3.01 43.98
CA GLU A 927 4.62 -1.73 44.64
C GLU A 927 3.34 -1.79 45.47
N LEU A 928 2.28 -2.32 44.87
CA LEU A 928 0.99 -2.46 45.54
C LEU A 928 1.05 -3.49 46.68
N THR A 929 1.65 -4.65 46.52
CA THR A 929 1.71 -5.64 47.63
C THR A 929 2.64 -5.25 48.79
N SER A 930 3.69 -4.46 48.55
CA SER A 930 4.66 -4.06 49.58
C SER A 930 4.24 -2.89 50.48
N SER A 931 3.22 -2.11 50.08
CA SER A 931 2.71 -0.94 50.83
C SER A 931 1.81 -1.28 52.06
N ASN A 932 1.71 -2.56 52.45
CA ASN A 932 0.88 -3.04 53.58
C ASN A 932 1.62 -3.29 54.90
N THR A 933 2.81 -2.72 55.13
CA THR A 933 3.45 -2.76 56.46
C THR A 933 3.14 -1.46 57.23
N PRO A 934 2.28 -1.44 58.25
CA PRO A 934 2.22 -0.31 59.16
C PRO A 934 3.57 -0.23 59.89
N LYS A 935 4.23 0.93 59.84
CA LYS A 935 5.29 1.27 60.80
C LYS A 935 4.65 1.33 62.19
N GLN A 936 4.90 0.33 63.03
CA GLN A 936 4.95 0.49 64.48
C GLN A 936 6.38 0.85 64.89
#